data_AF-A0A3N1LXN6-F1
#
_entry.id   AF-A0A3N1LXN6-F1
#
_cell.length_a   1.000
_cell.length_b   1.000
_cell.length_c   1.000
_cell.angle_alpha   90.00
_cell.angle_beta   90.00
_cell.angle_gamma   90.00
#
_symmetry.space_group_name_H-M   'P 1'
#
loop_
_entity.id
_entity.type
_entity.pdbx_description
1 polymer ?
#
loop_
_entity_poly.entity_id
_entity_poly.type
_entity_poly.pdbx_seq_one_letter_code
_entity_poly.pdbx_strand_id
1 'polypeptide(L)'
;MPQEPAEAQIDAVARSPFFDARGYCAAIGRQLATRTQAARHYLASGVRAGIAPHPFFHLPWYRSQHPELGAGDPLAHYLRGHPARRSPHPLFDPAWYLEAYPDVARSGMDPALHYWHHGARDGRDPGPSFATADYLAAHPGIDLAAIHPLEHHRRQRAMDRFRPLGRITVLRHPLRVPSGATFPTRLRLDNDGLAGWTLEGDGPARLGHRWLRLADRGPVADGRTPPPVALAPGGRFWMDGWMAAPPEPGHYLVQLCLLPADSPWPAIAAAGDVAWLKVEVRAGLPLTAIQRWHRGTAIPAEVLEEEARLQSDRAEDGHLPLARRMAETDAARRQAARRPFSAGTRPVIRWIKGDGQDDVVTQAAIALATRLFGDRVDYCLCTNGISGARARAILAHAEQPVELWPVAAADNPWLAGRLGAAGCYPDRYGYWWKWFPERVRPDAPEWILDGDMVITGAPDWFEAWCEGRDRLRVTQDDRCIPARAYGVYKDQVDRALLLYSGLISLPPGQGFRAGFEAALDRPPLPAGHDGRRDVEEQGVAAVAFQQAGALAIPLNVFPFGRRAQDGLDFGLAGDQGRAWGYHFSYAFHGHNPHFGRMVAAGMLPDCTREPPVPARFRWLANRGQWGDPGQSPSAVSTARILDAARPFAGQPVLEIGTSRGHLTAMLAALGCMVTSVDIARRGAADNLDGMGVELVVDDGRHFLEASGRRFALVLIDLHGNGPEVWQTLWPAAVAAVLPGGRLVVNNTNLSEVPVWHAETGLRDVMPAAMDGWTVEHFARPLPGLAIWSRAG
;
A
#
# COMPACT_ATOMS: atom_id res chain seq x y z
N MET A 1 -35.25 -5.97 36.14
CA MET A 1 -34.42 -4.76 36.21
C MET A 1 -33.00 -5.20 36.55
N PRO A 2 -31.97 -4.89 35.73
CA PRO A 2 -30.59 -5.10 36.18
C PRO A 2 -30.38 -4.27 37.46
N GLN A 3 -29.85 -4.86 38.52
CA GLN A 3 -29.46 -4.10 39.72
C GLN A 3 -28.42 -3.05 39.31
N GLU A 4 -28.63 -1.79 39.66
CA GLU A 4 -27.61 -0.77 39.48
C GLU A 4 -26.37 -1.14 40.31
N PRO A 5 -25.15 -1.00 39.76
CA PRO A 5 -23.93 -1.28 40.50
C PRO A 5 -23.79 -0.33 41.70
N ALA A 6 -23.40 -0.86 42.85
CA ALA A 6 -23.22 -0.06 44.07
C ALA A 6 -22.17 1.03 43.87
N GLU A 7 -22.42 2.24 44.40
CA GLU A 7 -21.54 3.40 44.18
C GLU A 7 -20.10 3.14 44.63
N ALA A 8 -19.91 2.42 45.75
CA ALA A 8 -18.59 2.01 46.23
C ALA A 8 -17.82 1.12 45.23
N GLN A 9 -18.51 0.31 44.43
CA GLN A 9 -17.90 -0.54 43.41
C GLN A 9 -17.52 0.25 42.16
N ILE A 10 -18.38 1.20 41.74
CA ILE A 10 -18.08 2.13 40.65
C ILE A 10 -16.81 2.91 40.98
N ASP A 11 -16.73 3.43 42.20
CA ASP A 11 -15.59 4.18 42.70
C ASP A 11 -14.30 3.36 42.74
N ALA A 12 -14.37 2.10 43.19
CA ALA A 12 -13.22 1.20 43.21
C ALA A 12 -12.67 0.93 41.81
N VAL A 13 -13.54 0.68 40.83
CA VAL A 13 -13.15 0.51 39.42
C VAL A 13 -12.63 1.83 38.84
N ALA A 14 -13.32 2.94 39.10
CA ALA A 14 -12.94 4.26 38.60
C ALA A 14 -11.58 4.73 39.15
N ARG A 15 -11.16 4.31 40.35
CA ARG A 15 -9.82 4.62 40.89
C ARG A 15 -8.75 3.59 40.53
N SER A 16 -9.15 2.46 39.96
CA SER A 16 -8.22 1.37 39.66
C SER A 16 -7.28 1.69 38.48
N PRO A 17 -5.97 1.45 38.62
CA PRO A 17 -5.03 1.52 37.49
C PRO A 17 -5.28 0.40 36.46
N PHE A 18 -5.98 -0.67 36.84
CA PHE A 18 -6.45 -1.73 35.93
C PHE A 18 -7.78 -1.39 35.24
N PHE A 19 -8.21 -0.13 35.29
CA PHE A 19 -9.30 0.37 34.47
C PHE A 19 -8.79 1.47 33.55
N ASP A 20 -8.59 1.15 32.26
CA ASP A 20 -8.30 2.10 31.21
C ASP A 20 -9.62 2.66 30.66
N ALA A 21 -10.10 3.76 31.24
CA ALA A 21 -11.33 4.40 30.79
C ALA A 21 -11.26 4.88 29.33
N ARG A 22 -10.08 5.27 28.83
CA ARG A 22 -9.91 5.73 27.45
C ARG A 22 -10.04 4.55 26.50
N GLY A 23 -9.32 3.46 26.76
CA GLY A 23 -9.43 2.21 26.00
C GLY A 23 -10.84 1.62 26.07
N TYR A 24 -11.48 1.67 27.24
CA TYR A 24 -12.86 1.24 27.40
C TYR A 24 -13.84 2.05 26.55
N CYS A 25 -13.76 3.39 26.59
CA CYS A 25 -14.57 4.29 25.76
C CYS A 25 -14.37 4.05 24.25
N ALA A 26 -13.14 3.79 23.83
CA ALA A 26 -12.83 3.43 22.45
C ALA A 26 -13.48 2.09 22.05
N ALA A 27 -13.41 1.07 22.91
CA ALA A 27 -13.99 -0.25 22.65
C ALA A 27 -15.52 -0.24 22.53
N ILE A 28 -16.20 0.66 23.23
CA ILE A 28 -17.66 0.83 23.13
C ILE A 28 -18.09 1.85 22.07
N GLY A 29 -17.15 2.54 21.41
CA GLY A 29 -17.44 3.60 20.44
C GLY A 29 -18.20 4.79 21.03
N ARG A 30 -18.04 5.06 22.33
CA ARG A 30 -18.76 6.10 23.06
C ARG A 30 -17.86 6.82 24.04
N GLN A 31 -17.81 8.14 23.93
CA GLN A 31 -17.09 8.98 24.88
C GLN A 31 -17.96 9.23 26.13
N LEU A 32 -17.39 8.93 27.30
CA LEU A 32 -17.98 9.20 28.60
C LEU A 32 -17.12 10.26 29.28
N ALA A 33 -17.75 11.30 29.82
CA ALA A 33 -17.06 12.52 30.23
C ALA A 33 -16.12 12.31 31.44
N THR A 34 -16.35 11.28 32.26
CA THR A 34 -15.56 11.00 33.46
C THR A 34 -15.20 9.52 33.58
N ARG A 35 -14.09 9.23 34.27
CA ARG A 35 -13.71 7.85 34.67
C ARG A 35 -14.83 7.15 35.44
N THR A 36 -15.56 7.87 36.30
CA THR A 36 -16.69 7.34 37.08
C THR A 36 -17.84 6.92 36.16
N GLN A 37 -18.18 7.72 35.16
CA GLN A 37 -19.18 7.35 34.15
C GLN A 37 -18.74 6.14 33.33
N ALA A 38 -17.46 6.08 32.94
CA ALA A 38 -16.89 4.92 32.25
C ALA A 38 -16.94 3.66 33.11
N ALA A 39 -16.57 3.74 34.39
CA ALA A 39 -16.63 2.62 35.34
C ALA A 39 -18.07 2.15 35.57
N ARG A 40 -19.02 3.09 35.70
CA ARG A 40 -20.45 2.79 35.81
C ARG A 40 -20.95 2.04 34.57
N HIS A 41 -20.58 2.50 33.38
CA HIS A 41 -20.95 1.83 32.13
C HIS A 41 -20.26 0.46 31.97
N TYR A 42 -19.00 0.35 32.39
CA TYR A 42 -18.25 -0.90 32.41
C TYR A 42 -18.96 -1.95 33.26
N LEU A 43 -19.28 -1.62 34.51
CA LEU A 43 -20.00 -2.51 35.43
C LEU A 43 -21.41 -2.83 34.94
N ALA A 44 -22.11 -1.84 34.37
CA ALA A 44 -23.47 -2.02 33.90
C ALA A 44 -23.56 -2.90 32.64
N SER A 45 -22.59 -2.80 31.71
CA SER A 45 -22.68 -3.40 30.37
C SER A 45 -21.35 -3.97 29.84
N GLY A 46 -20.22 -3.31 30.09
CA GLY A 46 -18.91 -3.71 29.58
C GLY A 46 -18.48 -5.13 29.95
N VAL A 47 -18.73 -5.52 31.21
CA VAL A 47 -18.41 -6.88 31.70
C VAL A 47 -19.17 -7.96 30.93
N ARG A 48 -20.47 -7.75 30.68
CA ARG A 48 -21.30 -8.71 29.92
C ARG A 48 -20.93 -8.73 28.44
N ALA A 49 -20.51 -7.60 27.89
CA ALA A 49 -20.01 -7.48 26.53
C ALA A 49 -18.58 -8.07 26.36
N GLY A 50 -17.96 -8.58 27.44
CA GLY A 50 -16.62 -9.17 27.38
C GLY A 50 -15.50 -8.17 27.11
N ILE A 51 -15.75 -6.87 27.31
CA ILE A 51 -14.78 -5.81 27.03
C ILE A 51 -13.78 -5.74 28.18
N ALA A 52 -12.50 -5.94 27.91
CA ALA A 52 -11.46 -5.90 28.93
C ALA A 52 -11.36 -4.50 29.58
N PRO A 53 -11.21 -4.42 30.91
CA PRO A 53 -11.06 -3.14 31.60
C PRO A 53 -9.68 -2.52 31.39
N HIS A 54 -8.68 -3.33 31.06
CA HIS A 54 -7.31 -2.91 30.78
C HIS A 54 -6.66 -3.94 29.84
N PRO A 55 -5.74 -3.54 28.93
CA PRO A 55 -5.08 -4.48 28.01
C PRO A 55 -4.38 -5.66 28.69
N PHE A 56 -3.84 -5.45 29.90
CA PHE A 56 -3.22 -6.50 30.70
C PHE A 56 -4.21 -7.42 31.45
N PHE A 57 -5.50 -7.06 31.48
CA PHE A 57 -6.50 -7.78 32.26
C PHE A 57 -7.34 -8.70 31.36
N HIS A 58 -6.95 -9.98 31.29
CA HIS A 58 -7.57 -10.95 30.38
C HIS A 58 -8.83 -11.56 30.99
N LEU A 59 -10.00 -10.99 30.66
CA LEU A 59 -11.29 -11.40 31.24
C LEU A 59 -11.61 -12.90 31.12
N PRO A 60 -11.46 -13.57 29.96
CA PRO A 60 -11.78 -14.99 29.86
C PRO A 60 -10.90 -15.86 30.76
N TRP A 61 -9.62 -15.51 30.89
CA TRP A 61 -8.66 -16.22 31.75
C TRP A 61 -9.00 -16.02 33.22
N TYR A 62 -9.23 -14.77 33.61
CA TYR A 62 -9.54 -14.45 34.99
C TYR A 62 -10.81 -15.18 35.45
N ARG A 63 -11.82 -15.26 34.57
CA ARG A 63 -13.05 -16.03 34.82
C ARG A 63 -12.81 -17.54 34.89
N SER A 64 -11.92 -18.09 34.06
CA SER A 64 -11.61 -19.53 34.12
C SER A 64 -10.86 -19.91 35.41
N GLN A 65 -10.07 -19.00 35.97
CA GLN A 65 -9.38 -19.19 37.26
C GLN A 65 -10.29 -18.98 38.47
N HIS A 66 -11.39 -18.23 38.30
CA HIS A 66 -12.32 -17.87 39.35
C HIS A 66 -13.77 -18.22 38.98
N PRO A 67 -14.10 -19.51 38.77
CA PRO A 67 -15.46 -19.93 38.39
C PRO A 67 -16.52 -19.57 39.44
N GLU A 68 -16.12 -19.41 40.71
CA GLU A 68 -16.98 -18.96 41.82
C GLU A 68 -17.57 -17.56 41.60
N LEU A 69 -16.99 -16.77 40.70
CA LEU A 69 -17.46 -15.42 40.40
C LEU A 69 -18.82 -15.40 39.70
N GLY A 70 -19.17 -16.45 38.95
CA GLY A 70 -20.39 -16.48 38.14
C GLY A 70 -20.55 -15.22 37.28
N ALA A 71 -21.70 -14.53 37.38
CA ALA A 71 -21.98 -13.28 36.68
C ALA A 71 -21.31 -12.03 37.30
N GLY A 72 -20.55 -12.18 38.38
CA GLY A 72 -19.85 -11.10 39.07
C GLY A 72 -18.79 -10.41 38.22
N ASP A 73 -18.37 -9.22 38.66
CA ASP A 73 -17.37 -8.39 37.97
C ASP A 73 -15.93 -8.86 38.25
N PRO A 74 -15.15 -9.26 37.23
CA PRO A 74 -13.78 -9.74 37.37
C PRO A 74 -12.82 -8.71 37.95
N LEU A 75 -12.93 -7.43 37.57
CA LEU A 75 -12.02 -6.41 38.04
C LEU A 75 -12.28 -6.05 39.52
N ALA A 76 -13.53 -5.80 39.89
CA ALA A 76 -13.88 -5.55 41.29
C ALA A 76 -13.58 -6.76 42.17
N HIS A 77 -13.72 -7.99 41.64
CA HIS A 77 -13.22 -9.17 42.32
C HIS A 77 -11.72 -9.05 42.55
N TYR A 78 -10.92 -8.89 41.49
CA TYR A 78 -9.46 -8.74 41.56
C TYR A 78 -9.01 -7.72 42.60
N LEU A 79 -9.59 -6.51 42.58
CA LEU A 79 -9.24 -5.41 43.48
C LEU A 79 -9.53 -5.67 44.96
N ARG A 80 -10.46 -6.57 45.28
CA ARG A 80 -10.74 -6.98 46.68
C ARG A 80 -9.79 -8.06 47.19
N GLY A 81 -9.03 -8.69 46.29
CA GLY A 81 -8.14 -9.80 46.65
C GLY A 81 -6.71 -9.36 46.86
N HIS A 82 -5.93 -10.25 47.46
CA HIS A 82 -4.50 -10.04 47.59
C HIS A 82 -3.81 -10.19 46.22
N PRO A 83 -3.10 -9.17 45.71
CA PRO A 83 -2.45 -9.21 44.38
C PRO A 83 -1.51 -10.40 44.17
N ALA A 84 -0.80 -10.81 45.23
CA ALA A 84 0.09 -11.99 45.20
C ALA A 84 -0.61 -13.34 44.92
N ARG A 85 -1.96 -13.40 44.96
CA ARG A 85 -2.73 -14.65 44.81
C ARG A 85 -3.64 -14.67 43.59
N ARG A 86 -3.63 -13.61 42.77
CA ARG A 86 -4.59 -13.45 41.67
C ARG A 86 -3.86 -13.01 40.42
N SER A 87 -3.89 -13.85 39.39
CA SER A 87 -3.27 -13.56 38.11
C SER A 87 -4.28 -12.90 37.16
N PRO A 88 -4.07 -11.65 36.72
CA PRO A 88 -4.94 -11.01 35.74
C PRO A 88 -4.67 -11.49 34.30
N HIS A 89 -3.61 -12.26 34.05
CA HIS A 89 -3.15 -12.62 32.71
C HIS A 89 -2.53 -14.03 32.66
N PRO A 90 -2.81 -14.88 31.64
CA PRO A 90 -2.35 -16.27 31.58
C PRO A 90 -0.83 -16.47 31.54
N LEU A 91 -0.08 -15.42 31.20
CA LEU A 91 1.39 -15.43 31.14
C LEU A 91 2.03 -14.69 32.32
N PHE A 92 1.26 -14.31 33.33
CA PHE A 92 1.73 -13.61 34.51
C PHE A 92 1.46 -14.44 35.76
N ASP A 93 2.51 -14.74 36.54
CA ASP A 93 2.39 -15.43 37.82
C ASP A 93 2.80 -14.49 38.97
N PRO A 94 1.83 -13.98 39.76
CA PRO A 94 2.13 -13.01 40.81
C PRO A 94 2.94 -13.58 41.97
N ALA A 95 2.79 -14.87 42.29
CA ALA A 95 3.51 -15.49 43.40
C ALA A 95 4.98 -15.69 43.00
N TRP A 96 5.20 -16.25 41.81
CA TRP A 96 6.53 -16.42 41.25
C TRP A 96 7.23 -15.08 41.05
N TYR A 97 6.53 -14.05 40.54
CA TYR A 97 7.12 -12.73 40.28
C TYR A 97 7.65 -12.07 41.56
N LEU A 98 6.91 -12.20 42.67
CA LEU A 98 7.35 -11.63 43.96
C LEU A 98 8.49 -12.41 44.61
N GLU A 99 8.56 -13.73 44.37
CA GLU A 99 9.68 -14.57 44.80
C GLU A 99 10.94 -14.27 43.99
N ALA A 100 10.81 -14.15 42.67
CA ALA A 100 11.90 -13.84 41.75
C ALA A 100 12.43 -12.40 41.92
N TYR A 101 11.58 -11.46 42.32
CA TYR A 101 11.92 -10.03 42.46
C TYR A 101 11.61 -9.49 43.87
N PRO A 102 12.48 -9.73 44.87
CA PRO A 102 12.27 -9.29 46.25
C PRO A 102 12.19 -7.76 46.43
N ASP A 103 12.73 -6.98 45.50
CA ASP A 103 12.59 -5.53 45.48
C ASP A 103 11.15 -5.09 45.21
N VAL A 104 10.44 -5.81 44.33
CA VAL A 104 9.01 -5.61 44.09
C VAL A 104 8.20 -5.99 45.32
N ALA A 105 8.53 -7.12 45.96
CA ALA A 105 7.87 -7.55 47.19
C ALA A 105 8.00 -6.50 48.32
N ARG A 106 9.18 -5.88 48.47
CA ARG A 106 9.41 -4.80 49.45
C ARG A 106 8.70 -3.49 49.09
N SER A 107 8.46 -3.24 47.81
CA SER A 107 7.79 -2.00 47.35
C SER A 107 6.31 -1.93 47.77
N GLY A 108 5.68 -3.08 48.01
CA GLY A 108 4.23 -3.17 48.25
C GLY A 108 3.37 -2.85 47.02
N MET A 109 3.97 -2.60 45.86
CA MET A 109 3.25 -2.40 44.60
C MET A 109 2.59 -3.70 44.15
N ASP A 110 1.44 -3.58 43.49
CA ASP A 110 0.82 -4.72 42.81
C ASP A 110 1.81 -5.30 41.77
N PRO A 111 2.15 -6.60 41.83
CA PRO A 111 3.17 -7.19 40.97
C PRO A 111 2.80 -7.11 39.48
N ALA A 112 1.50 -7.17 39.13
CA ALA A 112 1.05 -7.05 37.75
C ALA A 112 1.19 -5.61 37.23
N LEU A 113 0.96 -4.59 38.07
CA LEU A 113 1.23 -3.20 37.70
C LEU A 113 2.72 -2.91 37.59
N HIS A 114 3.51 -3.45 38.52
CA HIS A 114 4.96 -3.30 38.48
C HIS A 114 5.50 -3.86 37.17
N TYR A 115 5.08 -5.06 36.79
CA TYR A 115 5.50 -5.67 35.54
C TYR A 115 5.09 -4.84 34.32
N TRP A 116 3.84 -4.37 34.28
CA TRP A 116 3.30 -3.57 33.18
C TRP A 116 4.04 -2.24 32.97
N HIS A 117 4.40 -1.54 34.05
CA HIS A 117 5.03 -0.22 33.98
C HIS A 117 6.56 -0.26 33.90
N HIS A 118 7.18 -1.26 34.56
CA HIS A 118 8.63 -1.32 34.76
C HIS A 118 9.20 -2.66 34.30
N GLY A 119 8.63 -3.77 34.79
CA GLY A 119 9.24 -5.09 34.67
C GLY A 119 9.59 -5.50 33.23
N ALA A 120 8.71 -5.27 32.26
CA ALA A 120 9.01 -5.61 30.87
C ALA A 120 10.15 -4.79 30.26
N ARG A 121 10.30 -3.51 30.64
CA ARG A 121 11.40 -2.63 30.17
C ARG A 121 12.71 -2.98 30.85
N ASP A 122 12.64 -3.42 32.10
CA ASP A 122 13.77 -3.88 32.88
C ASP A 122 14.19 -5.32 32.50
N GLY A 123 13.57 -5.93 31.49
CA GLY A 123 13.87 -7.28 31.02
C GLY A 123 13.47 -8.38 32.01
N ARG A 124 12.61 -8.08 32.99
CA ARG A 124 12.15 -9.05 33.99
C ARG A 124 11.13 -10.00 33.37
N ASP A 125 11.17 -11.26 33.77
CA ASP A 125 10.19 -12.26 33.36
C ASP A 125 8.91 -12.16 34.21
N PRO A 126 7.70 -12.24 33.62
CA PRO A 126 6.41 -12.19 34.33
C PRO A 126 6.04 -13.50 35.03
N GLY A 127 6.77 -14.58 34.77
CA GLY A 127 6.46 -15.94 35.21
C GLY A 127 7.29 -16.97 34.44
N PRO A 128 7.27 -18.24 34.85
CA PRO A 128 8.10 -19.29 34.24
C PRO A 128 7.71 -19.61 32.79
N SER A 129 6.53 -19.18 32.33
CA SER A 129 6.02 -19.47 30.99
C SER A 129 6.34 -18.40 29.94
N PHE A 130 7.13 -17.38 30.29
CA PHE A 130 7.51 -16.32 29.36
C PHE A 130 8.86 -15.68 29.73
N ALA A 131 9.83 -15.78 28.83
CA ALA A 131 11.13 -15.11 28.96
C ALA A 131 11.11 -13.78 28.19
N THR A 132 11.09 -12.66 28.92
CA THR A 132 10.96 -11.30 28.35
C THR A 132 12.16 -10.95 27.50
N ALA A 133 13.38 -11.18 28.00
CA ALA A 133 14.60 -10.84 27.29
C ALA A 133 14.74 -11.62 25.97
N ASP A 134 14.49 -12.93 25.99
CA ASP A 134 14.50 -13.78 24.79
C ASP A 134 13.42 -13.36 23.80
N TYR A 135 12.22 -13.03 24.31
CA TYR A 135 11.12 -12.57 23.47
C TYR A 135 11.44 -11.26 22.76
N LEU A 136 12.04 -10.29 23.45
CA LEU A 136 12.47 -9.01 22.87
C LEU A 136 13.60 -9.19 21.87
N ALA A 137 14.57 -10.07 22.17
CA ALA A 137 15.66 -10.39 21.26
C ALA A 137 15.17 -11.02 19.95
N ALA A 138 14.17 -11.91 20.02
CA ALA A 138 13.54 -12.52 18.86
C ALA A 138 12.65 -11.54 18.05
N HIS A 139 12.30 -10.38 18.62
CA HIS A 139 11.43 -9.38 18.00
C HIS A 139 12.03 -7.96 18.12
N PRO A 140 13.14 -7.68 17.44
CA PRO A 140 13.91 -6.44 17.60
C PRO A 140 13.20 -5.15 17.12
N GLY A 141 11.99 -5.27 16.59
CA GLY A 141 11.15 -4.15 16.14
C GLY A 141 9.95 -3.82 17.02
N ILE A 142 9.78 -4.47 18.18
CA ILE A 142 8.67 -4.14 19.09
C ILE A 142 8.91 -2.77 19.73
N ASP A 143 8.03 -1.82 19.43
CA ASP A 143 7.93 -0.57 20.19
C ASP A 143 7.18 -0.81 21.50
N LEU A 144 7.92 -0.85 22.61
CA LEU A 144 7.38 -1.03 23.96
C LEU A 144 6.55 0.16 24.46
N ALA A 145 6.57 1.29 23.75
CA ALA A 145 5.63 2.38 23.99
C ALA A 145 4.27 2.11 23.31
N ALA A 146 4.24 1.33 22.23
CA ALA A 146 3.03 1.02 21.46
C ALA A 146 2.33 -0.28 21.92
N ILE A 147 3.08 -1.33 22.27
CA ILE A 147 2.50 -2.61 22.70
C ILE A 147 3.39 -3.34 23.72
N HIS A 148 2.75 -3.85 24.78
CA HIS A 148 3.44 -4.61 25.83
C HIS A 148 3.81 -6.03 25.35
N PRO A 149 4.99 -6.59 25.66
CA PRO A 149 5.46 -7.89 25.14
C PRO A 149 4.49 -9.06 25.33
N LEU A 150 3.89 -9.18 26.51
CA LEU A 150 2.87 -10.20 26.78
C LEU A 150 1.64 -10.08 25.87
N GLU A 151 1.21 -8.85 25.55
CA GLU A 151 0.07 -8.63 24.65
C GLU A 151 0.47 -8.87 23.19
N HIS A 152 1.68 -8.50 22.79
CA HIS A 152 2.23 -8.83 21.47
C HIS A 152 2.30 -10.36 21.26
N HIS A 153 2.87 -11.10 22.23
CA HIS A 153 2.96 -12.56 22.18
C HIS A 153 1.59 -13.25 22.14
N ARG A 154 0.62 -12.74 22.91
CA ARG A 154 -0.75 -13.26 22.90
C ARG A 154 -1.42 -13.04 21.54
N ARG A 155 -1.28 -11.85 20.94
CA ARG A 155 -1.84 -11.53 19.61
C ARG A 155 -1.22 -12.39 18.51
N GLN A 156 0.09 -12.60 18.56
CA GLN A 156 0.81 -13.47 17.64
C GLN A 156 0.29 -14.91 17.72
N ARG A 157 0.18 -15.50 18.92
CA ARG A 157 -0.38 -16.84 19.12
C ARG A 157 -1.85 -16.97 18.70
N ALA A 158 -2.64 -15.91 18.85
CA ALA A 158 -4.01 -15.88 18.36
C ALA A 158 -4.03 -15.93 16.82
N MET A 159 -3.10 -15.23 16.15
CA MET A 159 -2.96 -15.21 14.70
C MET A 159 -2.49 -16.56 14.14
N ASP A 160 -1.58 -17.25 14.84
CA ASP A 160 -1.05 -18.57 14.44
C ASP A 160 -2.12 -19.69 14.45
N ARG A 161 -3.20 -19.53 15.24
CA ARG A 161 -4.34 -20.48 15.27
C ARG A 161 -5.25 -20.42 14.04
N PHE A 162 -5.09 -19.43 13.15
CA PHE A 162 -5.93 -19.24 11.96
C PHE A 162 -5.30 -19.70 10.64
N ARG A 163 -4.09 -20.27 10.67
CA ARG A 163 -3.42 -20.78 9.46
C ARG A 163 -3.77 -22.25 9.18
N PRO A 164 -4.09 -22.62 7.92
CA PRO A 164 -4.14 -24.02 7.51
C PRO A 164 -2.81 -24.74 7.77
N LEU A 165 -2.88 -26.04 8.07
CA LEU A 165 -1.72 -26.89 8.40
C LEU A 165 -0.85 -27.25 7.19
N GLY A 166 -1.33 -26.95 5.99
CA GLY A 166 -0.67 -27.29 4.74
C GLY A 166 -1.49 -26.88 3.53
N ARG A 167 -0.91 -27.06 2.34
CA ARG A 167 -1.54 -26.72 1.07
C ARG A 167 -2.26 -27.93 0.45
N ILE A 168 -3.45 -27.68 -0.09
CA ILE A 168 -4.21 -28.64 -0.90
C ILE A 168 -4.14 -28.25 -2.38
N THR A 169 -3.80 -29.21 -3.24
CA THR A 169 -3.88 -29.08 -4.69
C THR A 169 -4.92 -30.07 -5.22
N VAL A 170 -5.91 -29.61 -5.99
CA VAL A 170 -6.98 -30.48 -6.52
C VAL A 170 -6.60 -31.02 -7.89
N LEU A 171 -6.01 -32.20 -7.93
CA LEU A 171 -5.56 -32.77 -9.20
C LEU A 171 -6.71 -33.13 -10.15
N ARG A 172 -7.89 -33.52 -9.66
CA ARG A 172 -9.05 -33.86 -10.51
C ARG A 172 -10.40 -33.79 -9.78
N HIS A 173 -11.43 -33.19 -10.38
CA HIS A 173 -12.82 -33.15 -9.87
C HIS A 173 -13.89 -33.06 -11.00
N PRO A 174 -15.12 -33.58 -10.84
CA PRO A 174 -16.22 -33.43 -11.82
C PRO A 174 -16.97 -32.08 -11.73
N LEU A 175 -17.30 -31.43 -12.85
CA LEU A 175 -18.06 -30.15 -12.79
C LEU A 175 -19.55 -30.31 -12.48
N ARG A 176 -20.13 -31.45 -12.85
CA ARG A 176 -21.56 -31.73 -12.74
C ARG A 176 -21.76 -33.06 -12.05
N VAL A 177 -22.59 -33.08 -11.01
CA VAL A 177 -22.85 -34.28 -10.22
C VAL A 177 -24.35 -34.44 -9.97
N PRO A 178 -24.88 -35.67 -9.92
CA PRO A 178 -26.25 -35.90 -9.51
C PRO A 178 -26.48 -35.45 -8.07
N SER A 179 -27.69 -34.97 -7.80
CA SER A 179 -28.10 -34.58 -6.44
C SER A 179 -27.92 -35.73 -5.45
N GLY A 180 -27.22 -35.47 -4.34
CA GLY A 180 -26.93 -36.47 -3.31
C GLY A 180 -25.91 -37.56 -3.69
N ALA A 181 -25.27 -37.49 -4.87
CA ALA A 181 -24.32 -38.51 -5.29
C ALA A 181 -22.93 -38.31 -4.67
N THR A 182 -22.24 -39.42 -4.43
CA THR A 182 -20.82 -39.45 -4.06
C THR A 182 -19.97 -39.65 -5.30
N PHE A 183 -18.91 -38.85 -5.45
CA PHE A 183 -18.06 -38.86 -6.63
C PHE A 183 -16.57 -38.77 -6.24
N PRO A 184 -15.65 -39.31 -7.05
CA PRO A 184 -14.24 -39.33 -6.72
C PRO A 184 -13.58 -37.99 -7.08
N THR A 185 -12.56 -37.61 -6.31
CA THR A 185 -11.81 -36.37 -6.41
C THR A 185 -10.35 -36.66 -6.07
N ARG A 186 -9.43 -36.36 -6.99
CA ARG A 186 -8.00 -36.58 -6.76
C ARG A 186 -7.36 -35.35 -6.15
N LEU A 187 -6.68 -35.49 -5.02
CA LEU A 187 -6.04 -34.41 -4.27
C LEU A 187 -4.56 -34.70 -4.05
N ARG A 188 -3.73 -33.65 -4.01
CA ARG A 188 -2.38 -33.68 -3.42
C ARG A 188 -2.37 -32.79 -2.18
N LEU A 189 -1.84 -33.33 -1.09
CA LEU A 189 -1.64 -32.63 0.15
C LEU A 189 -0.14 -32.37 0.31
N ASP A 190 0.23 -31.12 0.60
CA ASP A 190 1.60 -30.71 0.92
C ASP A 190 1.63 -30.19 2.38
N ASN A 191 2.49 -30.74 3.23
CA ASN A 191 2.78 -30.14 4.54
C ASN A 191 3.90 -29.10 4.36
N ASP A 192 3.55 -27.84 4.14
CA ASP A 192 4.49 -26.72 4.09
C ASP A 192 4.61 -25.98 5.44
N GLY A 193 3.98 -26.51 6.49
CA GLY A 193 4.12 -26.03 7.86
C GLY A 193 5.39 -26.52 8.55
N LEU A 194 5.70 -25.90 9.69
CA LEU A 194 6.90 -26.19 10.50
C LEU A 194 6.78 -27.46 11.37
N ALA A 195 5.57 -28.02 11.51
CA ALA A 195 5.28 -29.18 12.37
C ALA A 195 4.70 -30.36 11.58
N GLY A 196 5.00 -31.58 12.01
CA GLY A 196 4.41 -32.79 11.43
C GLY A 196 2.93 -32.95 11.79
N TRP A 197 2.14 -33.49 10.88
CA TRP A 197 0.73 -33.80 11.14
C TRP A 197 0.60 -35.06 11.97
N THR A 198 -0.25 -35.01 12.99
CA THR A 198 -0.71 -36.19 13.75
C THR A 198 -2.13 -36.55 13.33
N LEU A 199 -2.45 -37.85 13.31
CA LEU A 199 -3.81 -38.32 12.99
C LEU A 199 -4.70 -38.39 14.26
N GLU A 200 -4.06 -38.55 15.41
CA GLU A 200 -4.65 -38.70 16.76
C GLU A 200 -3.86 -37.85 17.78
N GLY A 201 -4.40 -37.65 18.98
CA GLY A 201 -3.80 -36.82 20.04
C GLY A 201 -4.33 -35.38 20.05
N ASP A 202 -3.61 -34.46 20.71
CA ASP A 202 -4.00 -33.04 20.80
C ASP A 202 -3.79 -32.30 19.46
N GLY A 203 -4.87 -31.73 18.92
CA GLY A 203 -4.87 -30.94 17.68
C GLY A 203 -4.60 -31.74 16.39
N PRO A 204 -5.25 -32.89 16.16
CA PRO A 204 -4.91 -33.76 15.03
C PRO A 204 -5.37 -33.14 13.71
N ALA A 205 -4.61 -33.39 12.64
CA ALA A 205 -4.89 -32.84 11.33
C ALA A 205 -6.21 -33.41 10.76
N ARG A 206 -6.98 -32.54 10.12
CA ARG A 206 -8.21 -32.88 9.40
C ARG A 206 -8.20 -32.27 8.01
N LEU A 207 -8.61 -33.08 7.04
CA LEU A 207 -9.03 -32.62 5.73
C LEU A 207 -10.48 -32.19 5.83
N GLY A 208 -10.73 -30.89 5.74
CA GLY A 208 -12.06 -30.30 5.74
C GLY A 208 -12.58 -30.09 4.33
N HIS A 209 -13.88 -30.36 4.13
CA HIS A 209 -14.66 -29.83 3.00
C HIS A 209 -15.86 -29.00 3.47
N ARG A 210 -16.19 -27.90 2.78
CA ARG A 210 -17.36 -27.06 3.07
C ARG A 210 -18.04 -26.60 1.79
N TRP A 211 -19.32 -26.90 1.65
CA TRP A 211 -20.18 -26.54 0.53
C TRP A 211 -20.89 -25.22 0.81
N LEU A 212 -20.75 -24.26 -0.10
CA LEU A 212 -21.38 -22.95 -0.07
C LEU A 212 -22.23 -22.76 -1.32
N ARG A 213 -23.44 -22.20 -1.22
CA ARG A 213 -24.19 -21.80 -2.42
C ARG A 213 -23.46 -20.66 -3.13
N LEU A 214 -23.40 -20.72 -4.46
CA LEU A 214 -22.72 -19.71 -5.27
C LEU A 214 -23.37 -18.32 -5.15
N ALA A 215 -24.69 -18.26 -4.97
CA ALA A 215 -25.47 -17.02 -4.98
C ALA A 215 -25.25 -16.13 -3.74
N ASP A 216 -25.23 -16.72 -2.54
CA ASP A 216 -25.19 -15.99 -1.26
C ASP A 216 -24.00 -16.39 -0.38
N ARG A 217 -23.16 -17.34 -0.83
CA ARG A 217 -22.05 -17.92 -0.07
C ARG A 217 -22.48 -18.59 1.25
N GLY A 218 -23.77 -18.88 1.41
CA GLY A 218 -24.31 -19.55 2.59
C GLY A 218 -23.85 -21.00 2.67
N PRO A 219 -23.37 -21.50 3.82
CA PRO A 219 -22.96 -22.89 3.98
C PRO A 219 -24.16 -23.83 3.99
N VAL A 220 -24.03 -24.97 3.29
CA VAL A 220 -25.10 -25.96 3.15
C VAL A 220 -24.71 -27.31 3.74
N ALA A 221 -23.42 -27.67 3.65
CA ALA A 221 -22.89 -28.88 4.26
C ALA A 221 -21.39 -28.68 4.53
N ASP A 222 -20.88 -29.26 5.60
CA ASP A 222 -19.45 -29.35 5.85
C ASP A 222 -19.07 -30.68 6.51
N GLY A 223 -17.78 -30.98 6.53
CA GLY A 223 -17.28 -32.22 7.10
C GLY A 223 -15.77 -32.19 7.23
N ARG A 224 -15.26 -33.00 8.15
CA ARG A 224 -13.83 -33.10 8.48
C ARG A 224 -13.48 -34.57 8.64
N THR A 225 -12.48 -35.02 7.91
CA THR A 225 -11.98 -36.39 8.01
C THR A 225 -10.48 -36.39 8.31
N PRO A 226 -9.95 -37.40 9.02
CA PRO A 226 -8.50 -37.56 9.13
C PRO A 226 -7.88 -37.72 7.73
N PRO A 227 -6.73 -37.09 7.43
CA PRO A 227 -5.98 -37.44 6.24
C PRO A 227 -5.51 -38.90 6.34
N PRO A 228 -5.29 -39.58 5.20
CA PRO A 228 -4.96 -41.00 5.17
C PRO A 228 -3.55 -41.32 5.69
N VAL A 229 -2.70 -40.30 5.86
CA VAL A 229 -1.34 -40.45 6.38
C VAL A 229 -0.93 -39.24 7.20
N ALA A 230 -0.13 -39.47 8.24
CA ALA A 230 0.64 -38.41 8.90
C ALA A 230 1.75 -37.90 7.95
N LEU A 231 1.95 -36.59 7.88
CA LEU A 231 3.01 -36.00 7.04
C LEU A 231 3.96 -35.16 7.89
N ALA A 232 5.25 -35.46 7.81
CA ALA A 232 6.30 -34.60 8.35
C ALA A 232 6.38 -33.26 7.58
N PRO A 233 7.00 -32.21 8.14
CA PRO A 233 7.27 -30.97 7.42
C PRO A 233 7.97 -31.22 6.08
N GLY A 234 7.49 -30.57 5.01
CA GLY A 234 7.94 -30.77 3.62
C GLY A 234 7.37 -32.03 2.94
N GLY A 235 6.63 -32.88 3.65
CA GLY A 235 6.03 -34.11 3.14
C GLY A 235 4.89 -33.87 2.14
N ARG A 236 4.70 -34.82 1.22
CA ARG A 236 3.64 -34.76 0.19
C ARG A 236 2.90 -36.09 0.09
N PHE A 237 1.59 -36.03 -0.14
CA PHE A 237 0.75 -37.22 -0.32
C PHE A 237 -0.28 -37.03 -1.43
N TRP A 238 -0.59 -38.10 -2.16
CA TRP A 238 -1.59 -38.13 -3.22
C TRP A 238 -2.72 -39.07 -2.83
N MET A 239 -3.96 -38.62 -2.96
CA MET A 239 -5.13 -39.46 -2.68
C MET A 239 -6.22 -39.31 -3.72
N ASP A 240 -7.01 -40.37 -3.86
CA ASP A 240 -8.35 -40.32 -4.45
C ASP A 240 -9.36 -40.27 -3.30
N GLY A 241 -9.91 -39.10 -3.04
CA GLY A 241 -10.96 -38.88 -2.05
C GLY A 241 -12.34 -38.99 -2.68
N TRP A 242 -13.34 -39.38 -1.90
CA TRP A 242 -14.74 -39.35 -2.35
C TRP A 242 -15.47 -38.21 -1.64
N MET A 243 -16.23 -37.43 -2.39
CA MET A 243 -17.03 -36.32 -1.84
C MET A 243 -18.50 -36.53 -2.15
N ALA A 244 -19.36 -36.23 -1.17
CA ALA A 244 -20.81 -36.30 -1.32
C ALA A 244 -21.37 -34.93 -1.72
N ALA A 245 -22.17 -34.89 -2.77
CA ALA A 245 -22.91 -33.69 -3.18
C ALA A 245 -24.11 -33.43 -2.25
N PRO A 246 -24.49 -32.17 -2.01
CA PRO A 246 -25.76 -31.85 -1.36
C PRO A 246 -26.97 -32.44 -2.11
N PRO A 247 -28.09 -32.72 -1.41
CA PRO A 247 -29.32 -33.23 -2.03
C PRO A 247 -30.13 -32.13 -2.74
N GLU A 248 -29.78 -30.85 -2.55
CA GLU A 248 -30.42 -29.71 -3.20
C GLU A 248 -29.72 -29.38 -4.53
N PRO A 249 -30.43 -29.38 -5.67
CA PRO A 249 -29.86 -28.92 -6.93
C PRO A 249 -29.45 -27.44 -6.90
N GLY A 250 -28.37 -27.08 -7.58
CA GLY A 250 -27.87 -25.70 -7.63
C GLY A 250 -26.39 -25.59 -7.99
N HIS A 251 -25.86 -24.36 -7.99
CA HIS A 251 -24.44 -24.09 -8.16
C HIS A 251 -23.77 -23.85 -6.81
N TYR A 252 -22.66 -24.55 -6.57
CA TYR A 252 -21.95 -24.54 -5.31
C TYR A 252 -20.48 -24.19 -5.48
N LEU A 253 -19.91 -23.55 -4.47
CA LEU A 253 -18.48 -23.57 -4.20
C LEU A 253 -18.17 -24.59 -3.11
N VAL A 254 -17.12 -25.37 -3.28
CA VAL A 254 -16.57 -26.24 -2.23
C VAL A 254 -15.23 -25.69 -1.78
N GLN A 255 -15.11 -25.37 -0.51
CA GLN A 255 -13.88 -24.98 0.16
C GLN A 255 -13.21 -26.23 0.75
N LEU A 256 -11.95 -26.47 0.41
CA LEU A 256 -11.13 -27.54 0.97
C LEU A 256 -9.96 -26.95 1.76
N CYS A 257 -9.68 -27.46 2.96
CA CYS A 257 -8.50 -27.06 3.74
C CYS A 257 -7.99 -28.15 4.68
N LEU A 258 -6.72 -28.01 5.09
CA LEU A 258 -6.09 -28.82 6.12
C LEU A 258 -6.04 -27.99 7.41
N LEU A 259 -6.64 -28.47 8.49
CA LEU A 259 -6.77 -27.74 9.75
C LEU A 259 -6.74 -28.68 10.96
N PRO A 260 -6.41 -28.20 12.17
CA PRO A 260 -6.64 -28.97 13.40
C PRO A 260 -8.12 -29.29 13.58
N ALA A 261 -8.42 -30.42 14.24
CA ALA A 261 -9.79 -30.92 14.39
C ALA A 261 -10.77 -29.90 14.99
N ASP A 262 -10.33 -29.08 15.93
CA ASP A 262 -11.16 -28.11 16.65
C ASP A 262 -11.05 -26.67 16.11
N SER A 263 -10.30 -26.44 15.03
CA SER A 263 -10.13 -25.09 14.49
C SER A 263 -11.39 -24.58 13.79
N PRO A 264 -11.74 -23.28 13.88
CA PRO A 264 -12.82 -22.73 13.07
C PRO A 264 -12.48 -22.77 11.57
N TRP A 265 -13.50 -22.71 10.71
CA TRP A 265 -13.27 -22.59 9.26
C TRP A 265 -12.55 -21.29 8.92
N PRO A 266 -11.55 -21.30 8.01
CA PRO A 266 -10.95 -20.08 7.48
C PRO A 266 -12.02 -19.15 6.89
N ALA A 267 -11.80 -17.84 7.01
CA ALA A 267 -12.68 -16.86 6.38
C ALA A 267 -12.75 -17.09 4.86
N ILE A 268 -13.92 -16.84 4.26
CA ILE A 268 -14.17 -17.09 2.83
C ILE A 268 -13.22 -16.25 1.92
N ALA A 269 -12.68 -15.15 2.44
CA ALA A 269 -11.73 -14.25 1.76
C ALA A 269 -10.25 -14.63 1.96
N ALA A 270 -9.92 -15.69 2.71
CA ALA A 270 -8.53 -16.11 2.91
C ALA A 270 -7.97 -16.70 1.61
N ALA A 271 -7.04 -16.00 0.96
CA ALA A 271 -6.34 -16.46 -0.24
C ALA A 271 -5.05 -17.22 0.13
N GLY A 272 -4.72 -18.27 -0.62
CA GLY A 272 -3.41 -18.95 -0.58
C GLY A 272 -3.42 -20.37 -0.02
N ASP A 273 -4.15 -20.61 1.08
CA ASP A 273 -3.99 -21.84 1.88
C ASP A 273 -5.23 -22.77 1.88
N VAL A 274 -6.24 -22.42 1.07
CA VAL A 274 -7.50 -23.16 0.86
C VAL A 274 -7.69 -23.44 -0.64
N ALA A 275 -8.19 -24.62 -0.98
CA ALA A 275 -8.54 -24.95 -2.36
C ALA A 275 -10.05 -24.77 -2.60
N TRP A 276 -10.42 -24.25 -3.77
CA TRP A 276 -11.81 -23.98 -4.14
C TRP A 276 -12.23 -24.80 -5.35
N LEU A 277 -13.45 -25.31 -5.32
CA LEU A 277 -14.07 -26.04 -6.42
C LEU A 277 -15.40 -25.39 -6.78
N LYS A 278 -15.76 -25.36 -8.06
CA LYS A 278 -17.11 -25.00 -8.52
C LYS A 278 -17.82 -26.26 -9.00
N VAL A 279 -18.99 -26.53 -8.45
CA VAL A 279 -19.75 -27.76 -8.73
C VAL A 279 -21.20 -27.43 -8.97
N GLU A 280 -21.75 -27.94 -10.07
CA GLU A 280 -23.17 -27.86 -10.38
C GLU A 280 -23.85 -29.19 -9.99
N VAL A 281 -24.83 -29.13 -9.09
CA VAL A 281 -25.62 -30.26 -8.63
C VAL A 281 -26.97 -30.24 -9.36
N ARG A 282 -27.37 -31.35 -9.98
CA ARG A 282 -28.62 -31.43 -10.76
C ARG A 282 -29.48 -32.63 -10.37
N ALA A 283 -30.79 -32.42 -10.36
CA ALA A 283 -31.76 -33.50 -10.24
C ALA A 283 -31.86 -34.31 -11.54
N GLY A 284 -32.12 -35.62 -11.42
CA GLY A 284 -32.39 -36.50 -12.57
C GLY A 284 -31.19 -36.82 -13.47
N LEU A 285 -29.97 -36.45 -13.06
CA LEU A 285 -28.75 -36.71 -13.83
C LEU A 285 -28.27 -38.16 -13.57
N PRO A 286 -28.08 -39.01 -14.61
CA PRO A 286 -27.64 -40.37 -14.39
C PRO A 286 -26.18 -40.39 -13.91
N LEU A 287 -25.83 -41.32 -13.01
CA LEU A 287 -24.46 -41.48 -12.48
C LEU A 287 -23.40 -41.64 -13.58
N THR A 288 -23.79 -42.17 -14.74
CA THR A 288 -22.94 -42.37 -15.93
C THR A 288 -22.62 -41.09 -16.71
N ALA A 289 -23.29 -39.97 -16.44
CA ALA A 289 -23.08 -38.70 -17.12
C ALA A 289 -21.96 -37.83 -16.51
N ILE A 290 -21.20 -38.35 -15.54
CA ILE A 290 -19.97 -37.75 -15.01
C ILE A 290 -18.84 -37.91 -16.05
N GLN A 291 -18.89 -37.15 -17.14
CA GLN A 291 -17.99 -37.33 -18.29
C GLN A 291 -16.90 -36.24 -18.41
N ARG A 292 -17.06 -35.07 -17.78
CA ARG A 292 -16.07 -33.97 -17.82
C ARG A 292 -15.33 -33.81 -16.49
N TRP A 293 -14.04 -34.08 -16.52
CA TRP A 293 -13.11 -34.04 -15.40
C TRP A 293 -12.15 -32.85 -15.54
N HIS A 294 -12.05 -32.01 -14.51
CA HIS A 294 -11.18 -30.81 -14.53
C HIS A 294 -10.00 -31.01 -13.59
N ARG A 295 -8.79 -30.57 -14.00
CA ARG A 295 -7.65 -30.41 -13.07
C ARG A 295 -7.78 -29.05 -12.39
N GLY A 296 -7.77 -29.01 -11.06
CA GLY A 296 -7.97 -27.81 -10.27
C GLY A 296 -6.74 -27.39 -9.45
N THR A 297 -6.08 -26.32 -9.82
CA THR A 297 -5.68 -25.32 -8.80
C THR A 297 -6.13 -23.92 -9.18
N ALA A 298 -7.01 -23.83 -10.18
CA ALA A 298 -7.47 -22.57 -10.71
C ALA A 298 -8.91 -22.31 -10.28
N ILE A 299 -9.10 -21.10 -9.76
CA ILE A 299 -10.38 -20.40 -9.73
C ILE A 299 -10.96 -20.49 -11.16
N PRO A 300 -12.24 -20.87 -11.35
CA PRO A 300 -12.76 -21.35 -12.65
C PRO A 300 -12.54 -20.38 -13.82
N ALA A 301 -12.08 -20.82 -15.00
CA ALA A 301 -11.83 -20.04 -16.23
C ALA A 301 -13.09 -19.45 -16.96
N GLU A 302 -14.09 -19.03 -16.18
CA GLU A 302 -15.02 -17.92 -16.47
C GLU A 302 -14.60 -16.67 -15.65
N VAL A 303 -13.69 -16.89 -14.70
CA VAL A 303 -12.75 -15.98 -14.02
C VAL A 303 -11.49 -15.78 -14.85
N LEU A 304 -11.17 -16.63 -15.83
CA LEU A 304 -10.18 -16.27 -16.83
C LEU A 304 -10.58 -16.94 -18.15
N GLU A 305 -10.86 -16.15 -19.17
CA GLU A 305 -10.84 -16.49 -20.60
C GLU A 305 -9.45 -17.00 -21.08
N GLU A 306 -8.71 -17.63 -20.16
CA GLU A 306 -7.45 -18.35 -20.18
C GLU A 306 -7.53 -19.71 -20.88
N GLU A 307 -8.67 -20.03 -21.51
CA GLU A 307 -8.70 -21.01 -22.60
C GLU A 307 -8.74 -20.38 -24.01
N ALA A 308 -8.70 -19.05 -24.14
CA ALA A 308 -8.15 -18.43 -25.36
C ALA A 308 -6.66 -18.83 -25.57
N ARG A 309 -6.00 -19.33 -24.51
CA ARG A 309 -4.65 -19.91 -24.57
C ARG A 309 -4.58 -21.34 -25.07
N LEU A 310 -5.66 -22.14 -25.01
CA LEU A 310 -5.61 -23.56 -25.41
C LEU A 310 -6.08 -23.82 -26.85
N GLN A 311 -5.98 -22.81 -27.73
CA GLN A 311 -5.81 -23.04 -29.17
C GLN A 311 -4.34 -23.03 -29.62
N SER A 312 -3.37 -22.84 -28.71
CA SER A 312 -1.98 -23.18 -28.99
C SER A 312 -1.69 -24.59 -28.49
N ASP A 313 -2.05 -25.58 -29.32
CA ASP A 313 -1.14 -26.67 -29.63
C ASP A 313 -1.66 -27.47 -30.82
N ARG A 314 -1.47 -26.88 -32.00
CA ARG A 314 -0.89 -27.62 -33.14
C ARG A 314 0.17 -26.72 -33.75
N ALA A 315 1.38 -26.81 -33.21
CA ALA A 315 2.56 -26.46 -33.97
C ALA A 315 2.65 -27.42 -35.16
N GLU A 316 2.76 -26.88 -36.36
CA GLU A 316 3.85 -27.23 -37.27
C GLU A 316 4.10 -26.10 -38.28
N ASP A 317 5.39 -25.79 -38.40
CA ASP A 317 6.13 -25.13 -39.48
C ASP A 317 6.17 -23.59 -39.64
N GLY A 318 7.39 -23.06 -39.44
CA GLY A 318 7.98 -22.11 -40.41
C GLY A 318 8.12 -20.64 -40.01
N HIS A 319 9.12 -20.33 -39.18
CA HIS A 319 9.89 -19.08 -39.05
C HIS A 319 9.35 -17.72 -39.59
N LEU A 320 8.99 -16.84 -38.64
CA LEU A 320 9.20 -15.38 -38.73
C LEU A 320 9.72 -14.87 -37.37
N PRO A 321 10.76 -14.00 -37.30
CA PRO A 321 11.40 -13.61 -36.04
C PRO A 321 10.47 -12.90 -35.05
N LEU A 322 10.50 -13.38 -33.80
CA LEU A 322 9.68 -13.00 -32.65
C LEU A 322 9.64 -11.48 -32.36
N ALA A 323 10.72 -10.75 -32.67
CA ALA A 323 10.85 -9.32 -32.40
C ALA A 323 9.85 -8.44 -33.18
N ARG A 324 9.47 -8.82 -34.41
CA ARG A 324 8.52 -8.05 -35.22
C ARG A 324 7.07 -8.28 -34.81
N ARG A 325 6.72 -9.50 -34.36
CA ARG A 325 5.41 -9.81 -33.78
C ARG A 325 5.21 -9.16 -32.41
N MET A 326 6.27 -9.06 -31.61
CA MET A 326 6.23 -8.35 -30.33
C MET A 326 6.12 -6.84 -30.52
N ALA A 327 6.80 -6.27 -31.52
CA ALA A 327 6.67 -4.85 -31.85
C ALA A 327 5.25 -4.46 -32.36
N GLU A 328 4.61 -5.32 -33.16
CA GLU A 328 3.23 -5.13 -33.62
C GLU A 328 2.21 -5.35 -32.48
N THR A 329 2.50 -6.24 -31.53
CA THR A 329 1.68 -6.48 -30.32
C THR A 329 1.82 -5.35 -29.29
N ASP A 330 3.02 -4.75 -29.16
CA ASP A 330 3.29 -3.63 -28.26
C ASP A 330 2.78 -2.29 -28.80
N ALA A 331 2.72 -2.12 -30.13
CA ALA A 331 2.05 -0.97 -30.76
C ALA A 331 0.52 -1.02 -30.56
N ALA A 332 -0.09 -2.20 -30.61
CA ALA A 332 -1.53 -2.37 -30.33
C ALA A 332 -1.87 -2.25 -28.83
N ARG A 333 -0.99 -2.68 -27.92
CA ARG A 333 -1.18 -2.57 -26.45
C ARG A 333 -1.05 -1.15 -25.91
N ARG A 334 -0.32 -0.26 -26.59
CA ARG A 334 -0.22 1.17 -26.23
C ARG A 334 -1.53 1.96 -26.42
N GLN A 335 -2.52 1.40 -27.11
CA GLN A 335 -3.76 2.11 -27.45
C GLN A 335 -4.97 1.78 -26.55
N ALA A 336 -4.82 0.90 -25.53
CA ALA A 336 -5.92 0.50 -24.63
C ALA A 336 -5.55 0.53 -23.12
N ALA A 337 -5.17 1.71 -22.63
CA ALA A 337 -5.64 2.31 -21.37
C ALA A 337 -5.33 1.73 -19.96
N ARG A 338 -4.10 1.30 -19.62
CA ARG A 338 -3.60 1.38 -18.22
C ARG A 338 -2.09 1.69 -18.18
N ARG A 339 -1.70 2.82 -17.55
CA ARG A 339 -0.29 3.10 -17.25
C ARG A 339 0.23 2.06 -16.24
N PRO A 340 1.49 1.61 -16.31
CA PRO A 340 2.05 0.64 -15.33
C PRO A 340 1.87 1.09 -13.88
N PHE A 341 2.01 2.39 -13.59
CA PHE A 341 1.76 2.97 -12.28
C PHE A 341 0.36 2.69 -11.72
N SER A 342 -0.64 2.55 -12.59
CA SER A 342 -2.03 2.28 -12.23
C SER A 342 -2.32 0.82 -11.87
N ALA A 343 -1.38 -0.10 -12.15
CA ALA A 343 -1.51 -1.51 -11.80
C ALA A 343 -1.07 -1.83 -10.37
N GLY A 344 -0.49 -0.86 -9.65
CA GLY A 344 -0.07 -1.02 -8.26
C GLY A 344 -1.25 -1.06 -7.28
N THR A 345 -1.04 -1.69 -6.12
CA THR A 345 -2.04 -1.84 -5.05
C THR A 345 -1.78 -0.96 -3.83
N ARG A 346 -0.61 -0.30 -3.75
CA ARG A 346 -0.27 0.59 -2.64
C ARG A 346 -1.17 1.84 -2.65
N PRO A 347 -1.53 2.39 -1.48
CA PRO A 347 -2.26 3.65 -1.38
C PRO A 347 -1.56 4.75 -2.18
N VAL A 348 -2.34 5.67 -2.75
CA VAL A 348 -1.81 6.76 -3.58
C VAL A 348 -2.27 8.12 -3.08
N ILE A 349 -1.34 9.08 -3.00
CA ILE A 349 -1.65 10.50 -2.86
C ILE A 349 -1.42 11.14 -4.23
N ARG A 350 -2.47 11.72 -4.81
CA ARG A 350 -2.38 12.49 -6.04
C ARG A 350 -2.64 13.98 -5.81
N TRP A 351 -1.80 14.82 -6.40
CA TRP A 351 -2.06 16.25 -6.54
C TRP A 351 -2.54 16.57 -7.93
N ILE A 352 -3.35 17.60 -8.01
CA ILE A 352 -3.95 18.09 -9.25
C ILE A 352 -3.48 19.52 -9.48
N LYS A 353 -2.68 19.75 -10.53
CA LYS A 353 -2.04 21.04 -10.79
C LYS A 353 -2.36 21.57 -12.19
N GLY A 354 -2.94 22.76 -12.21
CA GLY A 354 -3.22 23.52 -13.42
C GLY A 354 -2.21 24.65 -13.62
N ASP A 355 -2.63 25.70 -14.30
CA ASP A 355 -1.81 26.87 -14.62
C ASP A 355 -1.62 27.87 -13.45
N GLY A 356 -2.27 27.65 -12.30
CA GLY A 356 -2.24 28.53 -11.12
C GLY A 356 -0.85 28.84 -10.56
N GLN A 357 -0.66 30.01 -9.92
CA GLN A 357 0.66 30.55 -9.51
C GLN A 357 1.22 30.03 -8.16
N ASP A 358 0.62 28.97 -7.62
CA ASP A 358 0.88 28.41 -6.30
C ASP A 358 2.02 27.37 -6.25
N ASP A 359 2.98 27.43 -7.18
CA ASP A 359 4.01 26.40 -7.37
C ASP A 359 4.85 26.13 -6.11
N VAL A 360 5.24 27.18 -5.39
CA VAL A 360 6.03 27.05 -4.14
C VAL A 360 5.26 26.29 -3.06
N VAL A 361 3.94 26.39 -3.07
CA VAL A 361 3.07 25.70 -2.11
C VAL A 361 2.89 24.24 -2.54
N THR A 362 2.65 23.99 -3.83
CA THR A 362 2.64 22.64 -4.38
C THR A 362 3.96 21.91 -4.11
N GLN A 363 5.10 22.61 -4.27
CA GLN A 363 6.44 22.10 -3.92
C GLN A 363 6.52 21.71 -2.44
N ALA A 364 6.17 22.62 -1.54
CA ALA A 364 6.23 22.36 -0.10
C ALA A 364 5.26 21.24 0.32
N ALA A 365 4.08 21.18 -0.29
CA ALA A 365 3.09 20.12 -0.07
C ALA A 365 3.64 18.74 -0.41
N ILE A 366 4.19 18.60 -1.62
CA ILE A 366 4.74 17.33 -2.11
C ILE A 366 5.99 16.95 -1.31
N ALA A 367 6.90 17.91 -1.06
CA ALA A 367 8.10 17.67 -0.26
C ALA A 367 7.77 17.17 1.15
N LEU A 368 6.81 17.82 1.82
CA LEU A 368 6.39 17.42 3.15
C LEU A 368 5.67 16.07 3.17
N ALA A 369 4.73 15.84 2.25
CA ALA A 369 3.99 14.59 2.17
C ALA A 369 4.91 13.40 1.85
N THR A 370 5.83 13.56 0.90
CA THR A 370 6.80 12.50 0.54
C THR A 370 7.73 12.16 1.69
N ARG A 371 8.14 13.16 2.50
CA ARG A 371 8.91 12.93 3.72
C ARG A 371 8.09 12.25 4.81
N LEU A 372 6.86 12.70 5.03
CA LEU A 372 5.97 12.27 6.11
C LEU A 372 5.45 10.84 5.93
N PHE A 373 4.99 10.52 4.72
CA PHE A 373 4.38 9.22 4.43
C PHE A 373 5.39 8.20 3.90
N GLY A 374 6.53 8.68 3.38
CA GLY A 374 7.64 7.85 2.97
C GLY A 374 7.23 6.78 1.95
N ASP A 375 7.61 5.54 2.23
CA ASP A 375 7.34 4.35 1.43
C ASP A 375 6.04 3.63 1.80
N ARG A 376 5.17 4.22 2.62
CA ARG A 376 3.85 3.65 2.90
C ARG A 376 2.83 3.96 1.80
N VAL A 377 3.14 4.97 0.98
CA VAL A 377 2.26 5.55 -0.03
C VAL A 377 3.04 5.80 -1.32
N ASP A 378 2.36 5.75 -2.46
CA ASP A 378 2.91 6.21 -3.73
C ASP A 378 2.33 7.58 -4.11
N TYR A 379 3.08 8.37 -4.88
CA TYR A 379 2.74 9.76 -5.15
C TYR A 379 2.54 9.98 -6.64
N CYS A 380 1.58 10.83 -6.99
CA CYS A 380 1.29 11.22 -8.37
C CYS A 380 1.03 12.72 -8.46
N LEU A 381 1.57 13.38 -9.48
CA LEU A 381 1.26 14.75 -9.85
C LEU A 381 0.53 14.74 -11.19
N CYS A 382 -0.80 14.93 -11.15
CA CYS A 382 -1.65 15.09 -12.31
C CYS A 382 -1.61 16.55 -12.78
N THR A 383 -1.34 16.78 -14.06
CA THR A 383 -1.07 18.12 -14.57
C THR A 383 -1.89 18.44 -15.82
N ASN A 384 -2.42 19.66 -15.90
CA ASN A 384 -3.08 20.16 -17.10
C ASN A 384 -2.46 21.49 -17.55
N GLY A 385 -2.01 21.56 -18.80
CA GLY A 385 -1.53 22.81 -19.41
C GLY A 385 -0.23 23.37 -18.82
N ILE A 386 0.57 22.57 -18.10
CA ILE A 386 1.90 22.98 -17.61
C ILE A 386 3.00 22.27 -18.41
N SER A 387 4.13 22.94 -18.61
CA SER A 387 5.29 22.35 -19.31
C SER A 387 6.02 21.31 -18.45
N GLY A 388 6.76 20.40 -19.08
CA GLY A 388 7.61 19.44 -18.38
C GLY A 388 8.63 20.14 -17.47
N ALA A 389 9.23 21.23 -17.95
CA ALA A 389 10.15 22.05 -17.15
C ALA A 389 9.53 22.60 -15.86
N ARG A 390 8.28 23.08 -15.92
CA ARG A 390 7.56 23.57 -14.74
C ARG A 390 7.19 22.43 -13.80
N ALA A 391 6.71 21.30 -14.32
CA ALA A 391 6.43 20.11 -13.52
C ALA A 391 7.69 19.61 -12.77
N ARG A 392 8.85 19.58 -13.44
CA ARG A 392 10.13 19.24 -12.80
C ARG A 392 10.52 20.21 -11.69
N ALA A 393 10.30 21.51 -11.88
CA ALA A 393 10.55 22.51 -10.85
C ALA A 393 9.65 22.26 -9.62
N ILE A 394 8.38 21.88 -9.83
CA ILE A 394 7.46 21.54 -8.73
C ILE A 394 7.92 20.29 -7.96
N LEU A 395 8.46 19.29 -8.67
CA LEU A 395 8.89 18.02 -8.06
C LEU A 395 10.31 18.04 -7.49
N ALA A 396 11.05 19.14 -7.65
CA ALA A 396 12.47 19.23 -7.29
C ALA A 396 12.77 18.93 -5.81
N HIS A 397 11.80 19.15 -4.92
CA HIS A 397 11.94 18.95 -3.47
C HIS A 397 11.33 17.64 -2.97
N ALA A 398 10.76 16.81 -3.84
CA ALA A 398 10.18 15.54 -3.42
C ALA A 398 11.26 14.60 -2.87
N GLU A 399 11.00 14.01 -1.70
CA GLU A 399 11.92 13.05 -1.06
C GLU A 399 11.66 11.60 -1.50
N GLN A 400 10.57 11.36 -2.24
CA GLN A 400 10.17 10.06 -2.76
C GLN A 400 9.90 10.15 -4.27
N PRO A 401 9.90 9.02 -4.98
CA PRO A 401 9.44 8.96 -6.36
C PRO A 401 8.01 9.49 -6.53
N VAL A 402 7.78 10.31 -7.56
CA VAL A 402 6.46 10.87 -7.88
C VAL A 402 6.16 10.61 -9.34
N GLU A 403 5.00 10.02 -9.64
CA GLU A 403 4.54 9.83 -11.02
C GLU A 403 4.07 11.16 -11.62
N LEU A 404 4.64 11.57 -12.76
CA LEU A 404 4.12 12.70 -13.52
C LEU A 404 3.04 12.23 -14.49
N TRP A 405 1.82 12.76 -14.35
CA TRP A 405 0.68 12.40 -15.19
C TRP A 405 0.10 13.63 -15.90
N PRO A 406 0.54 13.96 -17.12
CA PRO A 406 -0.16 14.93 -17.97
C PRO A 406 -1.55 14.37 -18.29
N VAL A 407 -2.60 15.11 -17.93
CA VAL A 407 -3.99 14.66 -18.07
C VAL A 407 -4.58 15.12 -19.41
N ALA A 408 -5.43 14.28 -19.98
CA ALA A 408 -6.13 14.52 -21.23
C ALA A 408 -7.56 13.99 -21.17
N ALA A 409 -8.39 14.33 -22.16
CA ALA A 409 -9.77 13.85 -22.24
C ALA A 409 -9.89 12.32 -22.23
N ALA A 410 -8.87 11.60 -22.73
CA ALA A 410 -8.82 10.15 -22.75
C ALA A 410 -8.69 9.51 -21.35
N ASP A 411 -8.26 10.28 -20.33
CA ASP A 411 -8.12 9.78 -18.96
C ASP A 411 -9.47 9.68 -18.22
N ASN A 412 -10.53 10.30 -18.75
CA ASN A 412 -11.91 10.13 -18.28
C ASN A 412 -12.88 10.32 -19.46
N PRO A 413 -12.99 9.33 -20.38
CA PRO A 413 -13.74 9.47 -21.62
C PRO A 413 -15.24 9.65 -21.39
N TRP A 414 -15.76 9.10 -20.29
CA TRP A 414 -17.14 9.27 -19.89
C TRP A 414 -17.46 10.74 -19.56
N LEU A 415 -16.66 11.36 -18.69
CA LEU A 415 -16.85 12.76 -18.32
C LEU A 415 -16.60 13.68 -19.53
N ALA A 416 -15.56 13.41 -20.31
CA ALA A 416 -15.29 14.13 -21.56
C ALA A 416 -16.50 14.10 -22.51
N GLY A 417 -17.16 12.95 -22.65
CA GLY A 417 -18.39 12.82 -23.45
C GLY A 417 -19.54 13.67 -22.91
N ARG A 418 -19.77 13.67 -21.60
CA ARG A 418 -20.80 14.50 -20.95
C ARG A 418 -20.54 15.99 -21.12
N LEU A 419 -19.28 16.43 -20.96
CA LEU A 419 -18.87 17.82 -21.17
C LEU A 419 -19.02 18.23 -22.64
N GLY A 420 -18.58 17.38 -23.57
CA GLY A 420 -18.72 17.61 -25.00
C GLY A 420 -20.18 17.76 -25.44
N ALA A 421 -21.10 16.97 -24.87
CA ALA A 421 -22.53 17.10 -25.12
C ALA A 421 -23.12 18.44 -24.65
N ALA A 422 -22.53 19.06 -23.61
CA ALA A 422 -22.88 20.40 -23.15
C ALA A 422 -22.15 21.53 -23.92
N GLY A 423 -21.33 21.19 -24.92
CA GLY A 423 -20.52 22.12 -25.70
C GLY A 423 -19.19 22.52 -25.04
N CYS A 424 -18.78 21.83 -23.97
CA CYS A 424 -17.54 22.04 -23.24
C CYS A 424 -16.45 21.07 -23.76
N TYR A 425 -15.50 21.59 -24.52
CA TYR A 425 -14.40 20.82 -25.14
C TYR A 425 -13.08 20.99 -24.36
N PRO A 426 -12.03 20.19 -24.61
CA PRO A 426 -10.82 20.15 -23.76
C PRO A 426 -10.17 21.51 -23.47
N ASP A 427 -10.17 22.43 -24.43
CA ASP A 427 -9.68 23.80 -24.31
C ASP A 427 -10.53 24.68 -23.37
N ARG A 428 -11.75 24.24 -23.06
CA ARG A 428 -12.76 24.92 -22.25
C ARG A 428 -13.21 24.13 -21.03
N TYR A 429 -12.51 23.06 -20.65
CA TYR A 429 -12.87 22.26 -19.47
C TYR A 429 -12.90 23.07 -18.16
N GLY A 430 -12.25 24.23 -18.09
CA GLY A 430 -12.33 25.08 -16.89
C GLY A 430 -11.71 24.38 -15.68
N TYR A 431 -12.47 24.09 -14.63
CA TYR A 431 -12.03 23.26 -13.49
C TYR A 431 -12.37 21.77 -13.61
N TRP A 432 -13.13 21.36 -14.64
CA TRP A 432 -13.50 19.95 -14.81
C TRP A 432 -12.33 19.01 -15.05
N TRP A 433 -11.22 19.51 -15.60
CA TRP A 433 -10.01 18.69 -15.81
C TRP A 433 -9.48 18.10 -14.49
N LYS A 434 -9.84 18.66 -13.32
CA LYS A 434 -9.49 18.09 -12.01
C LYS A 434 -10.07 16.68 -11.79
N TRP A 435 -11.07 16.28 -12.57
CA TRP A 435 -11.67 14.94 -12.49
C TRP A 435 -11.08 13.95 -13.51
N PHE A 436 -9.91 14.29 -14.07
CA PHE A 436 -9.13 13.47 -14.99
C PHE A 436 -7.78 13.13 -14.34
N PRO A 437 -7.39 11.84 -14.25
CA PRO A 437 -8.23 10.66 -14.44
C PRO A 437 -9.33 10.55 -13.36
N GLU A 438 -10.32 9.67 -13.59
CA GLU A 438 -11.30 9.33 -12.54
C GLU A 438 -10.59 8.81 -11.28
N ARG A 439 -9.68 7.85 -11.47
CA ARG A 439 -8.86 7.22 -10.45
C ARG A 439 -7.48 7.01 -11.02
N VAL A 440 -6.44 7.20 -10.23
CA VAL A 440 -5.09 6.78 -10.62
C VAL A 440 -4.89 5.28 -10.37
N ARG A 441 -5.51 4.74 -9.30
CA ARG A 441 -5.48 3.30 -8.95
C ARG A 441 -6.84 2.82 -8.46
N PRO A 442 -7.67 2.19 -9.33
CA PRO A 442 -9.05 1.77 -9.02
C PRO A 442 -9.24 0.80 -7.84
N ASP A 443 -8.21 0.04 -7.47
CA ASP A 443 -8.31 -0.98 -6.42
C ASP A 443 -7.51 -0.62 -5.15
N ALA A 444 -6.93 0.59 -5.10
CA ALA A 444 -6.17 1.09 -3.95
C ALA A 444 -6.84 2.30 -3.30
N PRO A 445 -6.59 2.56 -2.00
CA PRO A 445 -6.98 3.79 -1.34
C PRO A 445 -6.31 4.99 -2.03
N GLU A 446 -7.05 6.08 -2.23
CA GLU A 446 -6.59 7.24 -2.99
C GLU A 446 -6.95 8.56 -2.28
N TRP A 447 -5.96 9.42 -2.08
CA TRP A 447 -6.17 10.81 -1.72
C TRP A 447 -6.02 11.69 -2.96
N ILE A 448 -6.98 12.57 -3.17
CA ILE A 448 -6.97 13.57 -4.23
C ILE A 448 -6.82 14.94 -3.57
N LEU A 449 -5.79 15.68 -3.95
CA LEU A 449 -5.48 16.99 -3.41
C LEU A 449 -5.44 18.04 -4.52
N ASP A 450 -5.99 19.21 -4.23
CA ASP A 450 -5.70 20.40 -5.03
C ASP A 450 -4.23 20.79 -4.91
N GLY A 451 -3.71 21.51 -5.91
CA GLY A 451 -2.28 21.86 -6.01
C GLY A 451 -1.76 22.71 -4.84
N ASP A 452 -2.66 23.39 -4.13
CA ASP A 452 -2.36 24.27 -3.01
C ASP A 452 -2.70 23.66 -1.64
N MET A 453 -3.03 22.37 -1.59
CA MET A 453 -3.30 21.64 -0.35
C MET A 453 -2.03 21.03 0.23
N VAL A 454 -1.72 21.38 1.48
CA VAL A 454 -0.59 20.85 2.24
C VAL A 454 -1.09 19.94 3.35
N ILE A 455 -0.45 18.78 3.55
CA ILE A 455 -0.68 17.90 4.71
C ILE A 455 0.51 18.02 5.66
N THR A 456 0.28 18.49 6.89
CA THR A 456 1.35 18.68 7.88
C THR A 456 1.56 17.50 8.82
N GLY A 457 0.82 16.40 8.61
CA GLY A 457 1.04 15.15 9.32
C GLY A 457 -0.03 14.08 9.02
N ALA A 458 0.20 12.84 9.48
CA ALA A 458 -0.71 11.73 9.26
C ALA A 458 -1.97 11.79 10.15
N PRO A 459 -3.19 11.71 9.58
CA PRO A 459 -4.42 11.69 10.38
C PRO A 459 -4.55 10.41 11.21
N ASP A 460 -5.33 10.44 12.29
CA ASP A 460 -5.54 9.27 13.16
C ASP A 460 -6.20 8.07 12.43
N TRP A 461 -6.85 8.33 11.29
CA TRP A 461 -7.44 7.31 10.41
C TRP A 461 -6.49 6.86 9.28
N PHE A 462 -5.25 7.35 9.24
CA PHE A 462 -4.27 7.05 8.20
C PHE A 462 -4.03 5.55 8.02
N GLU A 463 -3.84 4.80 9.11
CA GLU A 463 -3.61 3.35 9.02
C GLU A 463 -4.83 2.62 8.47
N ALA A 464 -6.04 3.00 8.92
CA ALA A 464 -7.27 2.45 8.36
C ALA A 464 -7.42 2.78 6.86
N TRP A 465 -6.96 3.96 6.43
CA TRP A 465 -6.94 4.33 5.03
C TRP A 465 -5.93 3.51 4.24
N CYS A 466 -4.70 3.34 4.74
CA CYS A 466 -3.69 2.49 4.11
C CYS A 466 -4.16 1.04 3.94
N GLU A 467 -4.91 0.52 4.91
CA GLU A 467 -5.50 -0.82 4.88
C GLU A 467 -6.77 -0.91 4.01
N GLY A 468 -7.25 0.20 3.43
CA GLY A 468 -8.47 0.25 2.62
C GLY A 468 -9.77 0.07 3.42
N ARG A 469 -9.72 0.25 4.74
CA ARG A 469 -10.86 0.15 5.66
C ARG A 469 -11.47 1.50 6.03
N ASP A 470 -10.86 2.61 5.61
CA ASP A 470 -11.40 3.95 5.83
C ASP A 470 -12.60 4.25 4.93
N ARG A 471 -13.34 5.31 5.25
CA ARG A 471 -14.54 5.73 4.53
C ARG A 471 -14.23 6.86 3.55
N LEU A 472 -15.18 7.14 2.65
CA LEU A 472 -15.17 8.33 1.82
C LEU A 472 -15.14 9.59 2.71
N ARG A 473 -14.15 10.46 2.50
CA ARG A 473 -14.03 11.74 3.22
C ARG A 473 -13.78 12.89 2.25
N VAL A 474 -14.30 14.07 2.58
CA VAL A 474 -14.16 15.28 1.78
C VAL A 474 -13.97 16.47 2.71
N THR A 475 -13.05 17.38 2.39
CA THR A 475 -12.85 18.61 3.16
C THR A 475 -14.12 19.46 3.26
N GLN A 476 -14.28 20.16 4.37
CA GLN A 476 -15.34 21.16 4.49
C GLN A 476 -14.99 22.49 3.77
N ASP A 477 -15.97 23.36 3.56
CA ASP A 477 -15.84 24.79 3.20
C ASP A 477 -16.85 25.59 4.01
N ASP A 478 -16.36 26.46 4.88
CA ASP A 478 -17.14 27.31 5.78
C ASP A 478 -17.54 28.64 5.15
N ARG A 479 -17.16 28.91 3.89
CA ARG A 479 -17.48 30.16 3.19
C ARG A 479 -17.87 29.96 1.73
N CYS A 480 -19.01 29.32 1.51
CA CYS A 480 -19.80 29.56 0.30
C CYS A 480 -20.83 30.68 0.55
N ILE A 481 -20.40 31.95 0.48
CA ILE A 481 -21.29 33.06 0.13
C ILE A 481 -20.66 33.84 -1.04
N PRO A 482 -21.00 33.41 -2.26
CA PRO A 482 -21.77 34.29 -3.13
C PRO A 482 -23.07 33.62 -3.56
N ALA A 483 -24.02 34.39 -4.11
CA ALA A 483 -25.26 33.90 -4.70
C ALA A 483 -25.09 32.82 -5.82
N ARG A 484 -23.85 32.52 -6.21
CA ARG A 484 -23.43 31.64 -7.34
C ARG A 484 -22.66 30.37 -6.93
N ALA A 485 -22.39 30.13 -5.64
CA ALA A 485 -21.71 28.89 -5.22
C ALA A 485 -22.49 27.65 -5.65
N TYR A 486 -21.78 26.59 -6.08
CA TYR A 486 -22.32 25.34 -6.62
C TYR A 486 -23.15 25.49 -7.90
N GLY A 487 -23.13 26.67 -8.54
CA GLY A 487 -23.83 26.95 -9.79
C GLY A 487 -25.31 26.60 -9.75
N VAL A 488 -25.78 25.91 -10.78
CA VAL A 488 -27.18 25.44 -10.89
C VAL A 488 -27.54 24.29 -9.94
N TYR A 489 -26.54 23.68 -9.27
CA TYR A 489 -26.73 22.54 -8.36
C TYR A 489 -26.91 22.95 -6.90
N LYS A 490 -26.78 24.25 -6.59
CA LYS A 490 -26.77 24.82 -5.24
C LYS A 490 -27.98 24.48 -4.36
N ASP A 491 -29.11 24.12 -4.96
CA ASP A 491 -30.36 23.79 -4.26
C ASP A 491 -30.47 22.28 -3.96
N GLN A 492 -29.56 21.46 -4.52
CA GLN A 492 -29.42 20.03 -4.23
C GLN A 492 -28.32 19.72 -3.21
N VAL A 493 -27.45 20.70 -2.95
CA VAL A 493 -26.38 20.60 -1.97
C VAL A 493 -26.93 21.00 -0.61
N ASP A 494 -26.84 20.08 0.36
CA ASP A 494 -27.02 20.41 1.76
C ASP A 494 -25.82 21.19 2.26
N ARG A 495 -25.99 22.51 2.32
CA ARG A 495 -24.94 23.44 2.75
C ARG A 495 -24.55 23.25 4.21
N ALA A 496 -25.35 22.55 5.03
CA ALA A 496 -24.96 22.24 6.41
C ALA A 496 -23.81 21.21 6.47
N LEU A 497 -23.64 20.39 5.43
CA LEU A 497 -22.52 19.45 5.32
C LEU A 497 -21.19 20.13 4.97
N LEU A 498 -21.28 21.35 4.40
CA LEU A 498 -20.15 22.17 4.01
C LEU A 498 -19.19 21.45 3.06
N LEU A 499 -19.64 20.58 2.15
CA LEU A 499 -18.71 19.78 1.33
C LEU A 499 -17.93 20.63 0.30
N TYR A 500 -16.61 20.41 0.23
CA TYR A 500 -15.68 21.07 -0.72
C TYR A 500 -14.55 20.16 -1.19
N SER A 501 -14.15 20.28 -2.45
CA SER A 501 -13.27 19.34 -3.15
C SER A 501 -11.76 19.65 -3.07
N GLY A 502 -11.27 20.16 -1.93
CA GLY A 502 -9.84 20.44 -1.72
C GLY A 502 -9.01 19.19 -1.43
N LEU A 503 -9.46 18.36 -0.48
CA LEU A 503 -8.93 17.02 -0.25
C LEU A 503 -10.07 15.99 -0.21
N ILE A 504 -9.87 14.89 -0.92
CA ILE A 504 -10.82 13.79 -1.04
C ILE A 504 -10.10 12.49 -0.69
N SER A 505 -10.66 11.70 0.23
CA SER A 505 -10.21 10.35 0.56
C SER A 505 -11.17 9.32 -0.02
N LEU A 506 -10.68 8.49 -0.94
CA LEU A 506 -11.42 7.43 -1.60
C LEU A 506 -10.95 6.05 -1.10
N PRO A 507 -11.86 5.18 -0.63
CA PRO A 507 -11.53 3.78 -0.39
C PRO A 507 -11.36 2.99 -1.70
N PRO A 508 -10.76 1.77 -1.64
CA PRO A 508 -10.65 0.88 -2.78
C PRO A 508 -11.97 0.67 -3.52
N GLY A 509 -11.94 0.63 -4.86
CA GLY A 509 -13.13 0.46 -5.69
C GLY A 509 -14.11 1.63 -5.72
N GLN A 510 -14.02 2.59 -4.80
CA GLN A 510 -14.95 3.73 -4.75
C GLN A 510 -14.57 4.77 -5.81
N GLY A 511 -15.46 4.96 -6.79
CA GLY A 511 -15.40 6.06 -7.75
C GLY A 511 -16.44 7.13 -7.44
N PHE A 512 -16.38 8.23 -8.19
CA PHE A 512 -17.37 9.31 -8.14
C PHE A 512 -18.30 9.33 -9.36
N ARG A 513 -18.04 8.51 -10.40
CA ARG A 513 -18.84 8.48 -11.62
C ARG A 513 -20.34 8.31 -11.36
N ALA A 514 -20.74 7.32 -10.57
CA ALA A 514 -22.17 7.07 -10.31
C ALA A 514 -22.87 8.28 -9.67
N GLY A 515 -22.19 8.95 -8.74
CA GLY A 515 -22.70 10.18 -8.12
C GLY A 515 -22.71 11.36 -9.09
N PHE A 516 -21.69 11.49 -9.95
CA PHE A 516 -21.67 12.54 -10.97
C PHE A 516 -22.74 12.31 -12.03
N GLU A 517 -22.99 11.07 -12.46
CA GLU A 517 -24.09 10.71 -13.37
C GLU A 517 -25.43 11.14 -12.76
N ALA A 518 -25.68 10.76 -11.50
CA ALA A 518 -26.92 11.12 -10.81
C ALA A 518 -27.10 12.65 -10.68
N ALA A 519 -26.03 13.38 -10.34
CA ALA A 519 -26.06 14.83 -10.23
C ALA A 519 -26.29 15.51 -11.59
N LEU A 520 -25.62 15.03 -12.64
CA LEU A 520 -25.68 15.60 -14.00
C LEU A 520 -26.97 15.26 -14.75
N ASP A 521 -27.74 14.27 -14.33
CA ASP A 521 -28.98 13.92 -15.04
C ASP A 521 -30.13 14.89 -14.70
N ARG A 522 -30.11 15.55 -13.52
CA ARG A 522 -31.16 16.49 -13.09
C ARG A 522 -30.62 17.62 -12.17
N PRO A 523 -30.36 18.84 -12.67
CA PRO A 523 -30.44 19.28 -14.06
C PRO A 523 -29.17 18.93 -14.86
N PRO A 524 -29.28 18.79 -16.19
CA PRO A 524 -28.12 18.70 -17.07
C PRO A 524 -27.28 19.98 -17.04
N LEU A 525 -26.02 19.86 -17.46
CA LEU A 525 -25.15 21.01 -17.60
C LEU A 525 -25.73 22.02 -18.60
N PRO A 526 -25.66 23.33 -18.30
CA PRO A 526 -26.08 24.37 -19.24
C PRO A 526 -25.32 24.28 -20.56
N ALA A 527 -26.00 24.57 -21.67
CA ALA A 527 -25.36 24.64 -22.98
C ALA A 527 -24.34 25.80 -23.02
N GLY A 528 -23.13 25.53 -23.51
CA GLY A 528 -22.06 26.52 -23.59
C GLY A 528 -21.27 26.71 -22.30
N HIS A 529 -21.39 25.77 -21.36
CA HIS A 529 -20.64 25.72 -20.12
C HIS A 529 -19.10 25.76 -20.36
N ASP A 530 -18.38 26.57 -19.59
CA ASP A 530 -16.91 26.72 -19.69
C ASP A 530 -16.15 26.37 -18.40
N GLY A 531 -16.84 25.86 -17.37
CA GLY A 531 -16.23 25.41 -16.12
C GLY A 531 -15.56 26.50 -15.29
N ARG A 532 -15.69 27.78 -15.66
CA ARG A 532 -14.99 28.90 -15.00
C ARG A 532 -15.92 29.92 -14.36
N ARG A 533 -17.13 30.14 -14.91
CA ARG A 533 -17.98 31.29 -14.53
C ARG A 533 -18.88 31.05 -13.31
N ASP A 534 -19.36 29.84 -13.10
CA ASP A 534 -20.40 29.55 -12.08
C ASP A 534 -20.13 28.27 -11.26
N VAL A 535 -18.91 27.71 -11.39
CA VAL A 535 -18.35 26.65 -10.52
C VAL A 535 -19.25 25.40 -10.39
N GLU A 536 -19.95 25.05 -11.47
CA GLU A 536 -20.85 23.90 -11.57
C GLU A 536 -20.14 22.57 -11.24
N GLU A 537 -18.86 22.49 -11.56
CA GLU A 537 -17.98 21.37 -11.23
C GLU A 537 -18.00 21.04 -9.73
N GLN A 538 -17.86 22.06 -8.88
CA GLN A 538 -17.93 21.89 -7.42
C GLN A 538 -19.35 21.52 -6.96
N GLY A 539 -20.38 22.05 -7.63
CA GLY A 539 -21.77 21.70 -7.35
C GLY A 539 -22.06 20.22 -7.59
N VAL A 540 -21.66 19.70 -8.75
CA VAL A 540 -21.80 18.28 -9.11
C VAL A 540 -21.02 17.39 -8.14
N ALA A 541 -19.78 17.78 -7.81
CA ALA A 541 -18.96 17.05 -6.85
C ALA A 541 -19.62 17.00 -5.46
N ALA A 542 -20.11 18.13 -4.96
CA ALA A 542 -20.77 18.20 -3.65
C ALA A 542 -22.04 17.32 -3.59
N VAL A 543 -22.88 17.37 -4.63
CA VAL A 543 -24.07 16.49 -4.73
C VAL A 543 -23.67 15.02 -4.74
N ALA A 544 -22.66 14.65 -5.54
CA ALA A 544 -22.19 13.28 -5.65
C ALA A 544 -21.66 12.74 -4.31
N PHE A 545 -20.83 13.52 -3.61
CA PHE A 545 -20.25 13.10 -2.34
C PHE A 545 -21.27 13.05 -1.20
N GLN A 546 -22.24 13.97 -1.20
CA GLN A 546 -23.38 13.92 -0.28
C GLN A 546 -24.17 12.62 -0.45
N GLN A 547 -24.50 12.25 -1.68
CA GLN A 547 -25.23 11.00 -1.98
C GLN A 547 -24.44 9.75 -1.59
N ALA A 548 -23.11 9.81 -1.73
CA ALA A 548 -22.22 8.73 -1.31
C ALA A 548 -22.01 8.66 0.22
N GLY A 549 -22.62 9.56 1.00
CA GLY A 549 -22.49 9.60 2.46
C GLY A 549 -21.08 9.95 2.91
N ALA A 550 -20.40 10.85 2.19
CA ALA A 550 -19.07 11.32 2.53
C ALA A 550 -19.02 11.94 3.93
N LEU A 551 -17.97 11.62 4.68
CA LEU A 551 -17.69 12.29 5.95
C LEU A 551 -16.94 13.59 5.68
N ALA A 552 -17.47 14.68 6.21
CA ALA A 552 -16.79 15.96 6.20
C ALA A 552 -15.50 15.88 7.04
N ILE A 553 -14.40 16.42 6.51
CA ILE A 553 -13.17 16.61 7.27
C ILE A 553 -13.19 18.06 7.81
N PRO A 554 -13.28 18.24 9.14
CA PRO A 554 -13.44 19.57 9.73
C PRO A 554 -12.30 20.54 9.42
N LEU A 555 -12.60 21.82 9.32
CA LEU A 555 -11.62 22.86 8.94
C LEU A 555 -10.63 23.21 10.05
N ASN A 556 -10.94 22.95 11.31
CA ASN A 556 -9.94 23.07 12.38
C ASN A 556 -8.83 22.01 12.27
N VAL A 557 -9.05 20.96 11.45
CA VAL A 557 -8.02 20.02 11.05
C VAL A 557 -7.10 20.64 9.99
N PHE A 558 -7.56 21.68 9.26
CA PHE A 558 -6.81 22.38 8.21
C PHE A 558 -6.88 23.92 8.34
N PRO A 559 -5.92 24.67 8.92
CA PRO A 559 -6.07 26.12 9.04
C PRO A 559 -6.13 26.80 7.67
N PHE A 560 -7.29 27.36 7.34
CA PHE A 560 -7.48 28.22 6.18
C PHE A 560 -6.81 29.56 6.43
N GLY A 561 -5.87 29.90 5.56
CA GLY A 561 -5.33 31.26 5.47
C GLY A 561 -5.78 31.90 4.17
N ARG A 562 -6.91 32.60 4.14
CA ARG A 562 -7.25 33.50 3.02
C ARG A 562 -7.75 34.87 3.51
N ARG A 563 -6.76 35.78 3.60
CA ARG A 563 -6.77 37.24 3.37
C ARG A 563 -7.79 38.10 4.15
N ALA A 564 -7.36 38.49 5.36
CA ALA A 564 -7.81 39.62 6.18
C ALA A 564 -9.25 39.60 6.73
N GLN A 565 -9.35 39.68 8.06
CA GLN A 565 -10.15 40.75 8.68
C GLN A 565 -9.61 41.01 10.08
N ASP A 566 -8.34 41.45 10.10
CA ASP A 566 -7.85 42.47 11.03
C ASP A 566 -7.96 42.15 12.53
N GLY A 567 -7.36 41.03 12.97
CA GLY A 567 -7.19 40.74 14.39
C GLY A 567 -7.13 39.25 14.72
N LEU A 568 -6.22 38.49 14.12
CA LEU A 568 -6.05 37.06 14.47
C LEU A 568 -5.42 36.91 15.87
N ASP A 569 -6.26 37.04 16.88
CA ASP A 569 -6.18 36.21 18.07
C ASP A 569 -6.65 34.80 17.66
N PHE A 570 -5.80 33.81 17.91
CA PHE A 570 -6.05 32.39 17.71
C PHE A 570 -7.14 31.83 18.65
N GLY A 571 -7.81 32.69 19.42
CA GLY A 571 -8.96 32.34 20.24
C GLY A 571 -8.61 31.36 21.35
N LEU A 572 -7.44 31.57 21.97
CA LEU A 572 -7.00 31.30 23.34
C LEU A 572 -7.87 30.42 24.29
N ALA A 573 -8.32 29.25 23.85
CA ALA A 573 -8.66 28.12 24.69
C ALA A 573 -8.03 26.88 24.05
N GLY A 574 -6.81 26.59 24.48
CA GLY A 574 -5.88 25.75 23.73
C GLY A 574 -6.34 24.31 23.55
N ASP A 575 -6.16 23.83 22.32
CA ASP A 575 -6.11 22.39 22.04
C ASP A 575 -4.67 22.01 21.67
N GLN A 576 -3.94 21.62 22.71
CA GLN A 576 -2.98 20.51 22.80
C GLN A 576 -2.34 19.94 21.51
N GLY A 577 -1.71 20.79 20.69
CA GLY A 577 -0.53 20.38 19.94
C GLY A 577 -0.70 19.41 18.76
N ARG A 578 -1.79 19.45 17.97
CA ARG A 578 -1.86 18.73 16.68
C ARG A 578 -2.68 19.50 15.63
N ALA A 579 -2.03 19.97 14.56
CA ALA A 579 -2.67 20.54 13.37
C ALA A 579 -2.28 19.71 12.13
N TRP A 580 -3.26 19.38 11.27
CA TRP A 580 -3.10 18.38 10.21
C TRP A 580 -3.56 18.91 8.83
N GLY A 581 -2.84 19.90 8.30
CA GLY A 581 -2.91 20.36 6.89
C GLY A 581 -3.33 21.83 6.71
N TYR A 582 -3.17 22.43 5.52
CA TYR A 582 -3.45 23.86 5.23
C TYR A 582 -3.96 24.03 3.79
N HIS A 583 -4.93 24.92 3.58
CA HIS A 583 -5.44 25.33 2.25
C HIS A 583 -5.22 26.84 2.05
N PHE A 584 -4.75 27.22 0.87
CA PHE A 584 -3.71 28.26 0.82
C PHE A 584 -3.96 29.29 -0.29
N SER A 585 -4.44 28.85 -1.44
CA SER A 585 -5.73 29.33 -1.80
C SER A 585 -5.81 30.69 -2.58
N TYR A 586 -6.22 31.76 -1.85
CA TYR A 586 -6.42 33.18 -2.27
C TYR A 586 -5.28 34.03 -1.68
N ALA A 587 -4.38 33.43 -0.90
CA ALA A 587 -3.25 34.12 -0.33
C ALA A 587 -2.11 34.37 -1.34
N PHE A 588 -2.29 34.00 -2.62
CA PHE A 588 -1.18 33.85 -3.58
C PHE A 588 -1.16 34.82 -4.74
N HIS A 589 -1.96 35.87 -4.72
CA HIS A 589 -1.66 37.04 -5.56
C HIS A 589 -0.57 37.94 -4.91
N GLY A 590 0.29 37.38 -4.04
CA GLY A 590 1.35 38.09 -3.31
C GLY A 590 2.07 37.25 -2.24
N HIS A 591 3.04 37.86 -1.54
CA HIS A 591 3.75 37.26 -0.40
C HIS A 591 2.78 36.89 0.73
N ASN A 592 2.87 35.65 1.25
CA ASN A 592 2.05 35.18 2.36
C ASN A 592 2.89 35.09 3.65
N PRO A 593 2.73 36.01 4.61
CA PRO A 593 3.50 36.01 5.85
C PRO A 593 3.23 34.80 6.75
N HIS A 594 2.05 34.16 6.64
CA HIS A 594 1.74 32.96 7.42
C HIS A 594 2.53 31.75 6.91
N PHE A 595 2.55 31.55 5.58
CA PHE A 595 3.41 30.55 4.95
C PHE A 595 4.89 30.79 5.32
N GLY A 596 5.34 32.04 5.24
CA GLY A 596 6.68 32.44 5.69
C GLY A 596 6.97 32.11 7.15
N ARG A 597 6.01 32.35 8.07
CA ARG A 597 6.15 31.98 9.49
C ARG A 597 6.23 30.47 9.70
N MET A 598 5.45 29.68 8.96
CA MET A 598 5.48 28.21 9.07
C MET A 598 6.80 27.63 8.57
N VAL A 599 7.34 28.16 7.47
CA VAL A 599 8.68 27.83 7.00
C VAL A 599 9.73 28.22 8.05
N ALA A 600 9.66 29.43 8.60
CA ALA A 600 10.57 29.88 9.66
C ALA A 600 10.46 29.05 10.95
N ALA A 601 9.27 28.55 11.28
CA ALA A 601 9.02 27.65 12.41
C ALA A 601 9.42 26.18 12.13
N GLY A 602 9.91 25.86 10.93
CA GLY A 602 10.31 24.51 10.53
C GLY A 602 9.13 23.55 10.31
N MET A 603 7.90 24.06 10.24
CA MET A 603 6.70 23.27 9.99
C MET A 603 6.55 22.91 8.50
N LEU A 604 7.06 23.77 7.61
CA LEU A 604 7.11 23.54 6.16
C LEU A 604 8.57 23.61 5.68
N PRO A 605 8.94 22.83 4.65
CA PRO A 605 10.26 22.97 4.04
C PRO A 605 10.41 24.31 3.32
N ASP A 606 11.60 24.89 3.37
CA ASP A 606 11.96 26.08 2.58
C ASP A 606 12.27 25.66 1.13
N CYS A 607 11.28 25.75 0.25
CA CYS A 607 11.40 25.45 -1.17
C CYS A 607 11.82 26.67 -2.02
N THR A 608 12.30 27.76 -1.41
CA THR A 608 12.76 28.94 -2.16
C THR A 608 14.17 28.77 -2.75
N ARG A 609 14.92 27.77 -2.30
CA ARG A 609 16.28 27.48 -2.73
C ARG A 609 16.32 26.20 -3.54
N GLU A 610 17.02 26.22 -4.67
CA GLU A 610 17.16 25.04 -5.51
C GLU A 610 18.00 23.96 -4.79
N PRO A 611 17.53 22.69 -4.75
CA PRO A 611 18.26 21.62 -4.11
C PRO A 611 19.45 21.15 -4.98
N PRO A 612 20.48 20.50 -4.39
CA PRO A 612 21.55 19.90 -5.16
C PRO A 612 21.03 18.92 -6.22
N VAL A 613 21.76 18.79 -7.34
CA VAL A 613 21.38 17.95 -8.50
C VAL A 613 20.83 16.56 -8.11
N PRO A 614 21.48 15.76 -7.24
CA PRO A 614 20.94 14.45 -6.87
C PRO A 614 19.58 14.52 -6.17
N ALA A 615 19.37 15.54 -5.33
CA ALA A 615 18.12 15.74 -4.61
C ALA A 615 17.00 16.22 -5.55
N ARG A 616 17.33 17.12 -6.50
CA ARG A 616 16.41 17.67 -7.50
C ARG A 616 15.66 16.63 -8.33
N PHE A 617 16.29 15.47 -8.56
CA PHE A 617 15.74 14.43 -9.43
C PHE A 617 15.33 13.15 -8.69
N ARG A 618 15.28 13.14 -7.35
CA ARG A 618 14.83 11.97 -6.57
C ARG A 618 13.44 11.48 -6.98
N TRP A 619 12.57 12.39 -7.41
CA TRP A 619 11.24 12.06 -7.88
C TRP A 619 11.23 11.14 -9.12
N LEU A 620 12.31 11.15 -9.93
CA LEU A 620 12.49 10.26 -11.08
C LEU A 620 13.05 8.88 -10.72
N ALA A 621 13.50 8.69 -9.48
CA ALA A 621 14.09 7.43 -9.07
C ALA A 621 13.06 6.29 -9.22
N ASN A 622 13.48 5.21 -9.85
CA ASN A 622 12.64 4.03 -9.98
C ASN A 622 12.60 3.26 -8.66
N ARG A 623 11.38 3.09 -8.15
CA ARG A 623 10.98 1.79 -7.61
C ARG A 623 10.57 0.97 -8.82
N GLY A 624 11.07 -0.26 -8.98
CA GLY A 624 10.89 -1.03 -10.21
C GLY A 624 9.41 -1.09 -10.64
N GLN A 625 9.15 -1.44 -11.90
CA GLN A 625 7.83 -1.51 -12.54
C GLN A 625 6.75 -2.38 -11.82
N TRP A 626 7.03 -2.91 -10.62
CA TRP A 626 6.17 -3.81 -9.84
C TRP A 626 6.16 -3.51 -8.33
N GLY A 627 6.67 -2.37 -7.87
CA GLY A 627 6.64 -1.99 -6.45
C GLY A 627 7.79 -2.51 -5.60
N ASP A 628 8.77 -3.22 -6.17
CA ASP A 628 10.02 -3.57 -5.48
C ASP A 628 11.07 -2.45 -5.57
N PRO A 629 11.81 -2.16 -4.48
CA PRO A 629 12.93 -1.22 -4.52
C PRO A 629 14.09 -1.78 -5.37
N GLY A 630 14.58 -1.02 -6.37
CA GLY A 630 15.91 -1.27 -6.95
C GLY A 630 16.06 -1.30 -8.47
N GLN A 631 15.67 -0.25 -9.20
CA GLN A 631 16.11 -0.05 -10.60
C GLN A 631 16.79 1.30 -10.86
N SER A 632 17.03 2.10 -9.82
CA SER A 632 17.90 3.25 -9.90
C SER A 632 19.17 2.97 -9.12
N PRO A 633 20.32 3.52 -9.54
CA PRO A 633 21.56 3.37 -8.79
C PRO A 633 21.36 3.85 -7.36
N SER A 634 22.05 3.19 -6.41
CA SER A 634 22.07 3.64 -5.02
C SER A 634 22.57 5.08 -4.92
N ALA A 635 22.21 5.82 -3.87
CA ALA A 635 22.71 7.19 -3.68
C ALA A 635 24.25 7.29 -3.74
N VAL A 636 24.95 6.26 -3.26
CA VAL A 636 26.41 6.15 -3.32
C VAL A 636 26.90 5.95 -4.76
N SER A 637 26.28 5.02 -5.51
CA SER A 637 26.61 4.79 -6.93
C SER A 637 26.32 6.03 -7.77
N THR A 638 25.17 6.67 -7.56
CA THR A 638 24.80 7.93 -8.21
C THR A 638 25.84 9.01 -7.95
N ALA A 639 26.26 9.22 -6.69
CA ALA A 639 27.27 10.22 -6.37
C ALA A 639 28.59 9.97 -7.14
N ARG A 640 29.06 8.72 -7.17
CA ARG A 640 30.26 8.33 -7.92
C ARG A 640 30.12 8.52 -9.42
N ILE A 641 28.97 8.17 -10.01
CA ILE A 641 28.68 8.38 -11.44
C ILE A 641 28.75 9.88 -11.76
N LEU A 642 28.15 10.73 -10.91
CA LEU A 642 28.13 12.17 -11.11
C LEU A 642 29.53 12.80 -10.95
N ASP A 643 30.33 12.34 -9.99
CA ASP A 643 31.72 12.78 -9.85
C ASP A 643 32.58 12.33 -11.04
N ALA A 644 32.30 11.13 -11.59
CA ALA A 644 32.95 10.65 -12.81
C ALA A 644 32.57 11.50 -14.04
N ALA A 645 31.34 12.00 -14.10
CA ALA A 645 30.82 12.79 -15.20
C ALA A 645 31.16 14.29 -15.13
N ARG A 646 31.34 14.84 -13.93
CA ARG A 646 31.55 16.28 -13.69
C ARG A 646 32.63 16.94 -14.57
N PRO A 647 33.79 16.32 -14.87
CA PRO A 647 34.79 16.93 -15.75
C PRO A 647 34.36 17.10 -17.22
N PHE A 648 33.27 16.44 -17.63
CA PHE A 648 32.79 16.38 -19.01
C PHE A 648 31.60 17.32 -19.28
N ALA A 649 31.40 18.35 -18.44
CA ALA A 649 30.47 19.42 -18.74
C ALA A 649 30.81 20.05 -20.11
N GLY A 650 29.79 20.23 -20.96
CA GLY A 650 29.94 20.70 -22.35
C GLY A 650 30.46 19.65 -23.34
N GLN A 651 30.68 18.40 -22.92
CA GLN A 651 31.17 17.32 -23.77
C GLN A 651 30.10 16.25 -24.03
N PRO A 652 30.22 15.46 -25.12
CA PRO A 652 29.28 14.39 -25.44
C PRO A 652 29.39 13.26 -24.41
N VAL A 653 28.25 12.92 -23.80
CA VAL A 653 28.09 11.82 -22.84
C VAL A 653 27.00 10.89 -23.35
N LEU A 654 27.29 9.59 -23.34
CA LEU A 654 26.33 8.54 -23.68
C LEU A 654 25.85 7.83 -22.42
N GLU A 655 24.55 7.65 -22.30
CA GLU A 655 23.92 6.73 -21.37
C GLU A 655 23.23 5.60 -22.15
N ILE A 656 23.48 4.35 -21.75
CA ILE A 656 22.78 3.17 -22.25
C ILE A 656 21.99 2.58 -21.08
N GLY A 657 20.66 2.67 -21.15
CA GLY A 657 19.75 2.32 -20.05
C GLY A 657 18.92 3.51 -19.53
N THR A 658 18.34 4.32 -20.41
CA THR A 658 17.61 5.56 -20.07
C THR A 658 16.55 5.38 -18.97
N SER A 659 15.77 4.31 -19.03
CA SER A 659 14.67 4.06 -18.10
C SER A 659 13.68 5.24 -18.02
N ARG A 660 13.44 5.83 -16.83
CA ARG A 660 12.63 7.05 -16.67
C ARG A 660 13.41 8.36 -16.89
N GLY A 661 14.72 8.30 -17.11
CA GLY A 661 15.59 9.46 -17.28
C GLY A 661 16.22 9.99 -15.99
N HIS A 662 16.33 9.17 -14.93
CA HIS A 662 16.82 9.61 -13.62
C HIS A 662 18.29 10.08 -13.67
N LEU A 663 19.19 9.21 -14.16
CA LEU A 663 20.59 9.55 -14.37
C LEU A 663 20.75 10.57 -15.51
N THR A 664 19.99 10.39 -16.60
CA THR A 664 19.98 11.30 -17.75
C THR A 664 19.74 12.74 -17.34
N ALA A 665 18.74 12.99 -16.49
CA ALA A 665 18.42 14.32 -15.98
C ALA A 665 19.56 14.91 -15.15
N MET A 666 20.20 14.10 -14.31
CA MET A 666 21.33 14.55 -13.49
C MET A 666 22.56 14.88 -14.35
N LEU A 667 22.88 14.06 -15.36
CA LEU A 667 23.97 14.30 -16.28
C LEU A 667 23.74 15.59 -17.09
N ALA A 668 22.52 15.79 -17.59
CA ALA A 668 22.16 17.03 -18.28
C ALA A 668 22.24 18.26 -17.35
N ALA A 669 21.83 18.13 -16.09
CA ALA A 669 21.94 19.19 -15.09
C ALA A 669 23.38 19.52 -14.66
N LEU A 670 24.33 18.60 -14.87
CA LEU A 670 25.77 18.87 -14.75
C LEU A 670 26.33 19.66 -15.96
N GLY A 671 25.52 19.88 -17.00
CA GLY A 671 25.91 20.56 -18.23
C GLY A 671 26.51 19.64 -19.30
N CYS A 672 26.39 18.32 -19.16
CA CYS A 672 26.84 17.38 -20.19
C CYS A 672 25.92 17.42 -21.41
N MET A 673 26.47 17.16 -22.60
CA MET A 673 25.67 16.96 -23.83
C MET A 673 25.23 15.49 -23.88
N VAL A 674 24.05 15.18 -23.34
CA VAL A 674 23.63 13.79 -23.11
C VAL A 674 22.87 13.21 -24.29
N THR A 675 23.35 12.07 -24.78
CA THR A 675 22.60 11.13 -25.60
C THR A 675 22.24 9.93 -24.74
N SER A 676 20.96 9.56 -24.69
CA SER A 676 20.47 8.45 -23.87
C SER A 676 19.74 7.44 -24.73
N VAL A 677 20.18 6.19 -24.66
CA VAL A 677 19.70 5.08 -25.49
C VAL A 677 18.96 4.07 -24.61
N ASP A 678 17.79 3.63 -25.06
CA ASP A 678 17.03 2.54 -24.42
C ASP A 678 16.24 1.77 -25.47
N ILE A 679 16.03 0.48 -25.25
CA ILE A 679 15.23 -0.36 -26.15
C ILE A 679 13.74 0.01 -26.13
N ALA A 680 13.27 0.77 -25.13
CA ALA A 680 11.86 1.14 -25.00
C ALA A 680 11.64 2.57 -24.49
N ARG A 681 10.53 3.17 -24.94
CA ARG A 681 10.04 4.45 -24.39
C ARG A 681 9.32 4.22 -23.07
N ARG A 682 9.98 4.49 -21.95
CA ARG A 682 9.43 4.33 -20.59
C ARG A 682 9.04 5.67 -19.94
N GLY A 683 8.49 6.60 -20.72
CA GLY A 683 8.06 7.93 -20.25
C GLY A 683 9.17 8.96 -20.06
N ALA A 684 10.43 8.61 -20.36
CA ALA A 684 11.56 9.55 -20.25
C ALA A 684 11.42 10.81 -21.10
N ALA A 685 10.71 10.75 -22.24
CA ALA A 685 10.48 11.90 -23.11
C ALA A 685 9.75 13.05 -22.38
N ASP A 686 8.65 12.73 -21.68
CA ASP A 686 7.88 13.72 -20.94
C ASP A 686 8.67 14.24 -19.73
N ASN A 687 9.41 13.34 -19.06
CA ASN A 687 10.23 13.68 -17.90
C ASN A 687 11.37 14.64 -18.27
N LEU A 688 12.01 14.43 -19.42
CA LEU A 688 13.22 15.15 -19.86
C LEU A 688 12.92 16.31 -20.81
N ASP A 689 11.64 16.58 -21.10
CA ASP A 689 11.22 17.63 -22.02
C ASP A 689 11.88 18.98 -21.69
N GLY A 690 12.54 19.60 -22.66
CA GLY A 690 13.24 20.88 -22.49
C GLY A 690 14.59 20.81 -21.75
N MET A 691 15.17 19.63 -21.51
CA MET A 691 16.53 19.48 -20.95
C MET A 691 17.65 19.43 -22.00
N GLY A 692 17.32 19.47 -23.29
CA GLY A 692 18.32 19.40 -24.37
C GLY A 692 18.99 18.02 -24.50
N VAL A 693 18.32 16.96 -24.05
CA VAL A 693 18.80 15.57 -24.14
C VAL A 693 18.34 14.94 -25.45
N GLU A 694 19.23 14.19 -26.09
CA GLU A 694 18.90 13.34 -27.23
C GLU A 694 18.44 11.96 -26.73
N LEU A 695 17.16 11.62 -26.91
CA LEU A 695 16.61 10.31 -26.55
C LEU A 695 16.49 9.41 -27.77
N VAL A 696 17.11 8.23 -27.70
CA VAL A 696 17.16 7.25 -28.80
C VAL A 696 16.51 5.95 -28.35
N VAL A 697 15.60 5.44 -29.19
CA VAL A 697 15.00 4.10 -28.98
C VAL A 697 15.70 3.10 -29.87
N ASP A 698 16.70 2.41 -29.32
CA ASP A 698 17.53 1.45 -30.05
C ASP A 698 18.21 0.47 -29.09
N ASP A 699 18.76 -0.60 -29.65
CA ASP A 699 19.76 -1.41 -28.97
C ASP A 699 21.08 -0.63 -28.84
N GLY A 700 21.70 -0.67 -27.65
CA GLY A 700 22.89 0.13 -27.36
C GLY A 700 24.09 -0.20 -28.24
N ARG A 701 24.26 -1.48 -28.62
CA ARG A 701 25.32 -1.90 -29.53
C ARG A 701 25.01 -1.42 -30.94
N HIS A 702 23.80 -1.68 -31.42
CA HIS A 702 23.39 -1.25 -32.76
C HIS A 702 23.56 0.26 -32.94
N PHE A 703 23.16 1.07 -31.97
CA PHE A 703 23.36 2.51 -31.99
C PHE A 703 24.84 2.92 -32.08
N LEU A 704 25.71 2.31 -31.28
CA LEU A 704 27.14 2.61 -31.27
C LEU A 704 27.80 2.27 -32.63
N GLU A 705 27.49 1.10 -33.17
CA GLU A 705 28.02 0.64 -34.47
C GLU A 705 27.49 1.51 -35.64
N ALA A 706 26.20 1.81 -35.65
CA ALA A 706 25.57 2.57 -36.73
C ALA A 706 25.95 4.06 -36.71
N SER A 707 26.08 4.66 -35.53
CA SER A 707 26.39 6.08 -35.40
C SER A 707 27.87 6.40 -35.57
N GLY A 708 28.77 5.48 -35.19
CA GLY A 708 30.22 5.73 -35.15
C GLY A 708 30.63 6.87 -34.21
N ARG A 709 29.71 7.36 -33.37
CA ARG A 709 29.93 8.50 -32.48
C ARG A 709 30.84 8.10 -31.33
N ARG A 710 31.66 9.05 -30.89
CA ARG A 710 32.54 8.89 -29.73
C ARG A 710 32.16 9.86 -28.63
N PHE A 711 32.38 9.44 -27.39
CA PHE A 711 31.89 10.13 -26.20
C PHE A 711 33.00 10.30 -25.18
N ALA A 712 32.99 11.42 -24.48
CA ALA A 712 33.91 11.68 -23.37
C ALA A 712 33.59 10.78 -22.17
N LEU A 713 32.31 10.40 -22.02
CA LEU A 713 31.87 9.40 -21.07
C LEU A 713 30.82 8.46 -21.70
N VAL A 714 30.97 7.16 -21.47
CA VAL A 714 29.94 6.16 -21.76
C VAL A 714 29.50 5.55 -20.42
N LEU A 715 28.22 5.67 -20.10
CA LEU A 715 27.58 5.10 -18.92
C LEU A 715 26.68 3.95 -19.35
N ILE A 716 26.85 2.78 -18.74
CA ILE A 716 26.00 1.61 -18.97
C ILE A 716 25.29 1.27 -17.65
N ASP A 717 23.97 1.41 -17.64
CA ASP A 717 23.09 1.07 -16.52
C ASP A 717 22.00 0.10 -16.98
N LEU A 718 22.41 -1.14 -17.24
CA LEU A 718 21.55 -2.19 -17.77
C LEU A 718 21.27 -3.29 -16.72
N HIS A 719 20.14 -3.97 -16.88
CA HIS A 719 19.72 -5.18 -16.17
C HIS A 719 19.31 -6.25 -17.20
N GLY A 720 19.30 -7.53 -16.83
CA GLY A 720 18.70 -8.59 -17.63
C GLY A 720 19.56 -9.08 -18.80
N ASN A 721 20.87 -8.83 -18.77
CA ASN A 721 21.76 -9.08 -19.91
C ASN A 721 22.76 -10.18 -19.61
N GLY A 722 22.59 -11.33 -20.28
CA GLY A 722 23.49 -12.47 -20.18
C GLY A 722 24.87 -12.23 -20.79
N PRO A 723 25.81 -13.18 -20.66
CA PRO A 723 27.18 -13.06 -21.17
C PRO A 723 27.26 -12.66 -22.65
N GLU A 724 26.34 -13.14 -23.49
CA GLU A 724 26.32 -12.85 -24.94
C GLU A 724 26.10 -11.36 -25.26
N VAL A 725 25.24 -10.68 -24.48
CA VAL A 725 25.00 -9.24 -24.65
C VAL A 725 26.26 -8.45 -24.27
N TRP A 726 26.93 -8.83 -23.18
CA TRP A 726 28.15 -8.17 -22.74
C TRP A 726 29.32 -8.43 -23.68
N GLN A 727 29.49 -9.64 -24.19
CA GLN A 727 30.55 -9.98 -25.15
C GLN A 727 30.47 -9.13 -26.43
N THR A 728 29.26 -8.72 -26.83
CA THR A 728 29.05 -7.95 -28.06
C THR A 728 28.97 -6.45 -27.84
N LEU A 729 28.38 -5.99 -26.72
CA LEU A 729 28.30 -4.57 -26.36
C LEU A 729 29.65 -4.01 -25.88
N TRP A 730 30.42 -4.80 -25.14
CA TRP A 730 31.67 -4.34 -24.50
C TRP A 730 32.68 -3.76 -25.50
N PRO A 731 33.04 -4.43 -26.62
CA PRO A 731 33.99 -3.88 -27.58
C PRO A 731 33.51 -2.57 -28.20
N ALA A 732 32.22 -2.47 -28.52
CA ALA A 732 31.61 -1.27 -29.09
C ALA A 732 31.65 -0.09 -28.09
N ALA A 733 31.29 -0.35 -26.82
CA ALA A 733 31.32 0.65 -25.76
C ALA A 733 32.75 1.16 -25.49
N VAL A 734 33.73 0.26 -25.42
CA VAL A 734 35.15 0.62 -25.24
C VAL A 734 35.67 1.47 -26.40
N ALA A 735 35.35 1.10 -27.64
CA ALA A 735 35.77 1.84 -28.83
C ALA A 735 35.16 3.26 -28.88
N ALA A 736 33.93 3.42 -28.37
CA ALA A 736 33.22 4.67 -28.35
C ALA A 736 33.82 5.72 -27.37
N VAL A 737 34.58 5.31 -26.36
CA VAL A 737 35.17 6.26 -25.39
C VAL A 737 36.38 6.98 -25.99
N LEU A 738 36.37 8.32 -25.94
CA LEU A 738 37.48 9.19 -26.38
C LEU A 738 38.75 9.01 -25.54
N PRO A 739 39.96 9.30 -26.08
CA PRO A 739 41.16 9.48 -25.26
C PRO A 739 40.92 10.49 -24.12
N GLY A 740 41.40 10.19 -22.92
CA GLY A 740 41.09 10.96 -21.70
C GLY A 740 39.66 10.80 -21.17
N GLY A 741 38.82 9.98 -21.81
CA GLY A 741 37.43 9.73 -21.44
C GLY A 741 37.25 8.61 -20.40
N ARG A 742 35.99 8.34 -20.05
CA ARG A 742 35.62 7.30 -19.06
C ARG A 742 34.54 6.34 -19.57
N LEU A 743 34.66 5.08 -19.17
CA LEU A 743 33.59 4.08 -19.26
C LEU A 743 33.11 3.79 -17.84
N VAL A 744 31.82 3.97 -17.58
CA VAL A 744 31.19 3.71 -16.29
C VAL A 744 30.17 2.60 -16.47
N VAL A 745 30.30 1.54 -15.68
CA VAL A 745 29.35 0.42 -15.70
C VAL A 745 28.77 0.24 -14.32
N ASN A 746 27.46 0.46 -14.21
CA ASN A 746 26.69 0.18 -13.00
C ASN A 746 26.26 -1.31 -12.98
N ASN A 747 25.82 -1.78 -11.82
CA ASN A 747 25.29 -3.13 -11.62
C ASN A 747 26.33 -4.25 -11.82
N THR A 748 27.56 -4.04 -11.33
CA THR A 748 28.68 -4.95 -11.61
C THR A 748 28.63 -6.32 -10.92
N ASN A 749 27.84 -6.43 -9.85
CA ASN A 749 27.75 -7.57 -8.97
C ASN A 749 26.29 -8.03 -8.82
N LEU A 750 25.50 -7.97 -9.91
CA LEU A 750 24.10 -8.45 -9.90
C LEU A 750 23.96 -9.90 -9.47
N SER A 751 24.95 -10.75 -9.78
CA SER A 751 25.00 -12.14 -9.29
C SER A 751 25.00 -12.29 -7.76
N GLU A 752 25.40 -11.26 -7.01
CA GLU A 752 25.32 -11.23 -5.54
C GLU A 752 23.97 -10.71 -5.02
N VAL A 753 23.11 -10.20 -5.90
CA VAL A 753 21.75 -9.78 -5.56
C VAL A 753 20.80 -10.97 -5.72
N PRO A 754 20.06 -11.41 -4.67
CA PRO A 754 19.28 -12.65 -4.70
C PRO A 754 18.32 -12.79 -5.88
N VAL A 755 17.67 -11.70 -6.29
CA VAL A 755 16.72 -11.69 -7.42
C VAL A 755 17.41 -11.74 -8.80
N TRP A 756 18.71 -11.40 -8.87
CA TRP A 756 19.50 -11.32 -10.11
C TRP A 756 20.69 -12.28 -10.10
N HIS A 757 20.68 -13.31 -9.24
CA HIS A 757 21.78 -14.26 -9.09
C HIS A 757 22.15 -15.01 -10.39
N ALA A 758 21.20 -15.12 -11.33
CA ALA A 758 21.40 -15.72 -12.64
C ALA A 758 22.15 -14.80 -13.64
N GLU A 759 22.37 -13.53 -13.30
CA GLU A 759 23.04 -12.55 -14.16
C GLU A 759 24.55 -12.49 -13.85
N THR A 760 25.29 -13.50 -14.30
CA THR A 760 26.76 -13.56 -14.11
C THR A 760 27.55 -12.79 -15.16
N GLY A 761 26.91 -12.41 -16.28
CA GLY A 761 27.56 -12.00 -17.52
C GLY A 761 28.57 -10.86 -17.43
N LEU A 762 28.44 -9.95 -16.45
CA LEU A 762 29.44 -8.91 -16.27
C LEU A 762 30.75 -9.42 -15.64
N ARG A 763 30.65 -10.35 -14.68
CA ARG A 763 31.80 -10.94 -13.98
C ARG A 763 32.69 -11.74 -14.95
N ASP A 764 32.09 -12.35 -15.96
CA ASP A 764 32.76 -13.23 -16.91
C ASP A 764 33.38 -12.48 -18.11
N VAL A 765 32.95 -11.23 -18.35
CA VAL A 765 33.34 -10.45 -19.54
C VAL A 765 34.24 -9.26 -19.20
N MET A 766 34.28 -8.78 -17.95
CA MET A 766 35.13 -7.64 -17.55
C MET A 766 36.61 -8.04 -17.46
N PRO A 767 37.49 -7.53 -18.35
CA PRO A 767 38.93 -7.70 -18.15
C PRO A 767 39.41 -6.85 -16.96
N ALA A 768 40.24 -7.43 -16.10
CA ALA A 768 40.85 -6.73 -14.97
C ALA A 768 41.86 -5.64 -15.42
N ALA A 769 42.36 -5.73 -16.65
CA ALA A 769 43.30 -4.77 -17.24
C ALA A 769 43.03 -4.58 -18.73
N MET A 770 43.01 -3.33 -19.19
CA MET A 770 43.00 -2.95 -20.59
C MET A 770 44.18 -2.01 -20.84
N ASP A 771 44.93 -2.23 -21.91
CA ASP A 771 46.12 -1.41 -22.22
C ASP A 771 45.74 0.07 -22.37
N GLY A 772 46.40 0.93 -21.60
CA GLY A 772 46.11 2.37 -21.58
C GLY A 772 44.88 2.78 -20.76
N TRP A 773 44.37 1.88 -19.89
CA TRP A 773 43.26 2.18 -18.99
C TRP A 773 43.58 1.87 -17.53
N THR A 774 42.99 2.63 -16.63
CA THR A 774 42.95 2.35 -15.19
C THR A 774 41.51 2.06 -14.77
N VAL A 775 41.30 1.13 -13.83
CA VAL A 775 39.96 0.77 -13.35
C VAL A 775 39.82 0.93 -11.84
N GLU A 776 38.70 1.51 -11.42
CA GLU A 776 38.26 1.58 -10.03
C GLU A 776 37.00 0.71 -9.85
N HIS A 777 37.08 -0.30 -8.98
CA HIS A 777 35.98 -1.20 -8.70
C HIS A 777 35.36 -0.92 -7.33
N PHE A 778 34.04 -0.79 -7.31
CA PHE A 778 33.26 -0.56 -6.10
C PHE A 778 32.23 -1.68 -5.92
N ALA A 779 32.61 -2.73 -5.19
CA ALA A 779 31.73 -3.88 -4.95
C ALA A 779 30.51 -3.56 -4.05
N ARG A 780 30.53 -2.45 -3.30
CA ARG A 780 29.47 -2.07 -2.35
C ARG A 780 29.10 -0.57 -2.44
N PRO A 781 27.83 -0.22 -2.14
CA PRO A 781 26.70 -1.15 -1.91
C PRO A 781 26.36 -1.94 -3.18
N LEU A 782 25.75 -3.12 -3.02
CA LEU A 782 25.24 -3.87 -4.17
C LEU A 782 24.21 -2.99 -4.93
N PRO A 783 24.13 -3.08 -6.26
CA PRO A 783 24.75 -4.08 -7.13
C PRO A 783 26.17 -3.73 -7.63
N GLY A 784 26.88 -2.77 -7.03
CA GLY A 784 28.26 -2.43 -7.40
C GLY A 784 28.40 -1.54 -8.64
N LEU A 785 29.59 -0.95 -8.82
CA LEU A 785 29.94 0.00 -9.87
C LEU A 785 31.41 -0.18 -10.27
N ALA A 786 31.75 -0.02 -11.55
CA ALA A 786 33.13 0.09 -12.01
C ALA A 786 33.32 1.29 -12.94
N ILE A 787 34.48 1.95 -12.82
CA ILE A 787 34.84 3.12 -13.60
C ILE A 787 36.21 2.85 -14.24
N TRP A 788 36.26 2.82 -15.56
CA TRP A 788 37.50 2.80 -16.32
C TRP A 788 37.81 4.20 -16.84
N SER A 789 39.05 4.64 -16.64
CA SER A 789 39.58 5.89 -17.19
C SER A 789 40.61 5.58 -18.26
N ARG A 790 40.44 6.15 -19.45
CA ARG A 790 41.36 5.99 -20.57
C ARG A 790 42.46 7.04 -20.47
N ALA A 791 43.70 6.65 -20.72
CA ALA A 791 44.81 7.60 -20.86
C ALA A 791 44.52 8.61 -21.98
N GLY A 792 45.05 9.83 -21.81
CA GLY A 792 44.90 10.97 -22.73
C GLY A 792 45.49 10.73 -24.10
#